data_AF-A0A9Q1QZT9-F1
#
_entry.id   AF-A0A9Q1QZT9-F1
#
_cell.length_a   1.000
_cell.length_b   1.000
_cell.length_c   1.000
_cell.angle_alpha   90.00
_cell.angle_beta   90.00
_cell.angle_gamma   90.00
#
_symmetry.space_group_name_H-M   'P 1'
#
loop_
_entity.id
_entity.type
_entity.pdbx_description
1 polymer ?
#
loop_
_entity_poly.entity_id
_entity_poly.type
_entity_poly.pdbx_seq_one_letter_code
_entity_poly.pdbx_strand_id
1 'polypeptide(L)'
;MGLLGLWPVSGLGQDVIIGVLDSGIWPESASFRDDGLSEIPKKWKGICKPGTQFNSSLCNRKLIGANYFNKGLLADDPSVDISMNSARDTRGHGTHVASIAAGNFAKGASYFGYAPGTARGMAPRARIAVYKFSFEEGTFGSDLIAAMDQAVADGVDILTISYGWDEIPLYQDSVAIASFGAMMKGILVSASAGNYGPEMGTLTNGVPWIFTVASGRTDRSFSGTLTLGNGLNITGFSLYPVRTTIKDFALAHNESSSLCESEDELAQVPNAARSIMICSSSAQDILPISDQMDAISKSKFGGAIYEYDDEDVLTNNYFPKHIDVKPAPIVSAFSSRGPSLSYLRVAKPDIMAPRELILAAWPSNVSAAIIDVNTFLESHYSLESGTSMAAPHIAGIAAMLKGVHPDWSPSAIQSAMMTTANPLDNTEKPIKTAYGDSDDISLAMGSGLVDPNRAVDPGLIYDATPQDYVNLLCSMNLTEAQFKTIAGSSAKHHCSNPSDDINYPSYIALFRPNGNYTWLEQKFRRTVTNVGAVDDPDVLSSNFFPNPGVVISTKEGKQVIEYATKSVRPKASISFQETHIDVKPAPMVSEFSSRGPSRSYLRVAKPDIVAPGVLILAAWPSNVSAAVIGVNTFLDSDYRLESGTSMAAPHIAGIAAMLKGAHPDWSPSSIRSAMMTTANPLDNTENPIKAADDKKDATSLSMGAGLVDPNRAVDPGLIYDATPQDYVNLLCSMNFTEEQFKTISRSSAKHNCSNPSDDMNYP
;
A
#
# COMPACT_ATOMS: atom_id res chain seq x y z
N MET A 1 -5.82 1.70 -3.22
CA MET A 1 -4.43 2.03 -2.83
C MET A 1 -4.27 3.37 -2.11
N GLY A 2 -5.17 4.36 -2.25
CA GLY A 2 -5.29 5.49 -1.32
C GLY A 2 -4.01 6.28 -1.00
N LEU A 3 -3.16 6.60 -1.98
CA LEU A 3 -1.77 7.09 -1.82
C LEU A 3 -1.54 8.45 -1.10
N LEU A 4 -2.51 8.97 -0.35
CA LEU A 4 -2.42 10.26 0.34
C LEU A 4 -1.43 10.30 1.51
N GLY A 5 -0.95 9.14 2.00
CA GLY A 5 0.03 9.04 3.08
C GLY A 5 1.49 8.97 2.60
N LEU A 6 1.84 7.95 1.82
CA LEU A 6 3.24 7.71 1.39
C LEU A 6 3.77 8.78 0.42
N TRP A 7 2.91 9.36 -0.41
CA TRP A 7 3.31 10.34 -1.43
C TRP A 7 3.91 11.64 -0.86
N PRO A 8 3.24 12.36 0.06
CA PRO A 8 3.80 13.58 0.66
C PRO A 8 5.16 13.38 1.32
N VAL A 9 5.30 12.30 2.10
CA VAL A 9 6.51 12.04 2.92
C VAL A 9 7.69 11.54 2.09
N SER A 10 7.44 10.83 0.99
CA SER A 10 8.49 10.35 0.08
C SER A 10 8.87 11.34 -1.03
N GLY A 11 8.17 12.49 -1.13
CA GLY A 11 8.33 13.39 -2.27
C GLY A 11 8.02 12.71 -3.61
N LEU A 12 7.08 11.76 -3.63
CA LEU A 12 6.74 10.93 -4.80
C LEU A 12 7.88 10.04 -5.32
N GLY A 13 8.83 9.68 -4.44
CA GLY A 13 10.01 8.86 -4.76
C GLY A 13 11.19 9.66 -5.34
N GLN A 14 11.22 10.97 -5.11
CA GLN A 14 12.31 11.83 -5.59
C GLN A 14 13.69 11.31 -5.15
N ASP A 15 14.66 11.36 -6.07
CA ASP A 15 16.06 10.94 -5.87
C ASP A 15 16.31 9.45 -5.58
N VAL A 16 15.27 8.62 -5.66
CA VAL A 16 15.36 7.15 -5.69
C VAL A 16 15.38 6.67 -7.14
N ILE A 17 16.16 5.64 -7.43
CA ILE A 17 16.41 5.11 -8.78
C ILE A 17 15.86 3.69 -8.87
N ILE A 18 14.89 3.48 -9.77
CA ILE A 18 14.32 2.17 -10.07
C ILE A 18 14.97 1.62 -11.35
N GLY A 19 15.65 0.48 -11.23
CA GLY A 19 16.15 -0.28 -12.37
C GLY A 19 15.06 -1.20 -12.92
N VAL A 20 14.79 -1.10 -14.22
CA VAL A 20 13.80 -1.91 -14.93
C VAL A 20 14.53 -2.87 -15.87
N LEU A 21 14.44 -4.16 -15.58
CA LEU A 21 14.98 -5.22 -16.44
C LEU A 21 13.86 -5.79 -17.29
N ASP A 22 13.87 -5.50 -18.58
CA ASP A 22 12.78 -5.88 -19.49
C ASP A 22 13.21 -5.86 -20.98
N SER A 23 12.26 -5.64 -21.87
CA SER A 23 12.37 -5.52 -23.33
C SER A 23 12.80 -4.14 -23.84
N GLY A 24 13.11 -3.21 -22.94
CA GLY A 24 13.59 -1.86 -23.25
C GLY A 24 12.61 -0.77 -22.82
N ILE A 25 12.72 0.40 -23.44
CA ILE A 25 11.79 1.52 -23.22
C ILE A 25 11.53 2.32 -24.49
N TRP A 26 10.34 2.93 -24.60
CA TRP A 26 10.01 3.96 -25.58
C TRP A 26 10.23 5.36 -24.97
N PRO A 27 11.42 5.98 -25.12
CA PRO A 27 11.82 7.14 -24.33
C PRO A 27 10.97 8.40 -24.61
N GLU A 28 10.38 8.52 -25.79
CA GLU A 28 9.56 9.68 -26.18
C GLU A 28 8.17 9.69 -25.52
N SER A 29 7.77 8.64 -24.80
CA SER A 29 6.47 8.59 -24.14
C SER A 29 6.30 9.76 -23.15
N ALA A 30 5.09 10.32 -23.11
CA ALA A 30 4.75 11.40 -22.17
C ALA A 30 4.99 11.02 -20.70
N SER A 31 4.93 9.72 -20.37
CA SER A 31 5.25 9.15 -19.05
C SER A 31 6.73 9.26 -18.66
N PHE A 32 7.64 9.51 -19.61
CA PHE A 32 9.08 9.61 -19.33
C PHE A 32 9.63 11.02 -19.56
N ARG A 33 8.75 12.02 -19.69
CA ARG A 33 9.13 13.43 -19.61
C ARG A 33 9.60 13.78 -18.20
N ASP A 34 10.50 14.73 -18.11
CA ASP A 34 11.16 15.10 -16.87
C ASP A 34 10.63 16.39 -16.21
N ASP A 35 9.40 16.76 -16.59
CA ASP A 35 8.66 17.88 -16.01
C ASP A 35 8.57 17.74 -14.48
N GLY A 36 9.08 18.74 -13.77
CA GLY A 36 9.02 18.80 -12.30
C GLY A 36 10.04 17.94 -11.56
N LEU A 37 11.04 17.36 -12.24
CA LEU A 37 12.13 16.61 -11.62
C LEU A 37 13.37 17.48 -11.35
N SER A 38 14.03 17.23 -10.21
CA SER A 38 15.32 17.84 -9.85
C SER A 38 16.46 17.29 -10.71
N GLU A 39 17.68 17.83 -10.54
CA GLU A 39 18.89 17.27 -11.13
C GLU A 39 19.08 15.78 -10.80
N ILE A 40 19.80 15.06 -11.66
CA ILE A 40 20.07 13.62 -11.48
C ILE A 40 20.91 13.42 -10.22
N PRO A 41 20.57 12.44 -9.34
CA PRO A 41 21.34 12.17 -8.13
C PRO A 41 22.82 11.89 -8.42
N LYS A 42 23.73 12.53 -7.69
CA LYS A 42 25.20 12.39 -7.88
C LYS A 42 25.73 10.97 -7.67
N LYS A 43 24.96 10.11 -6.98
CA LYS A 43 25.30 8.70 -6.78
C LYS A 43 25.19 7.86 -8.05
N TRP A 44 24.43 8.34 -9.04
CA TRP A 44 24.16 7.63 -10.28
C TRP A 44 25.42 7.52 -11.16
N LYS A 45 25.72 6.31 -11.63
CA LYS A 45 26.91 6.02 -12.46
C LYS A 45 26.59 5.41 -13.82
N GLY A 46 25.33 5.06 -14.07
CA GLY A 46 24.94 4.44 -15.32
C GLY A 46 24.99 5.39 -16.51
N ILE A 47 24.88 4.80 -17.69
CA ILE A 47 25.07 5.49 -18.98
C ILE A 47 23.77 5.53 -19.79
N CYS A 48 23.74 6.42 -20.78
CA CYS A 48 22.77 6.37 -21.87
C CYS A 48 23.45 5.79 -23.11
N LYS A 49 23.43 4.46 -23.25
CA LYS A 49 24.17 3.72 -24.27
C LYS A 49 23.52 3.93 -25.65
N PRO A 50 24.24 4.49 -26.64
CA PRO A 50 23.71 4.63 -28.00
C PRO A 50 23.53 3.27 -28.69
N GLY A 51 22.64 3.21 -29.67
CA GLY A 51 22.39 2.05 -30.52
C GLY A 51 21.39 2.39 -31.64
N THR A 52 20.83 1.37 -32.29
CA THR A 52 19.81 1.54 -33.34
C THR A 52 18.65 2.42 -32.86
N GLN A 53 18.41 3.55 -33.55
CA GLN A 53 17.35 4.52 -33.23
C GLN A 53 17.34 5.01 -31.77
N PHE A 54 18.48 4.95 -31.09
CA PHE A 54 18.62 5.40 -29.71
C PHE A 54 19.95 6.13 -29.54
N ASN A 55 19.91 7.44 -29.31
CA ASN A 55 21.12 8.23 -29.05
C ASN A 55 21.16 8.65 -27.57
N SER A 56 22.33 9.08 -27.09
CA SER A 56 22.53 9.44 -25.68
C SER A 56 21.69 10.63 -25.20
N SER A 57 21.16 11.46 -26.11
CA SER A 57 20.29 12.60 -25.76
C SER A 57 18.85 12.20 -25.46
N LEU A 58 18.47 10.93 -25.66
CA LEU A 58 17.15 10.41 -25.29
C LEU A 58 16.99 10.16 -23.79
N CYS A 59 18.09 10.09 -23.04
CA CYS A 59 18.03 10.15 -21.59
C CYS A 59 17.84 11.60 -21.12
N ASN A 60 17.10 11.77 -20.03
CA ASN A 60 16.76 13.05 -19.43
C ASN A 60 16.78 12.92 -17.90
N ARG A 61 16.19 13.86 -17.15
CA ARG A 61 16.16 13.74 -15.67
C ARG A 61 15.20 12.67 -15.15
N LYS A 62 14.35 12.11 -16.00
CA LYS A 62 13.41 11.03 -15.67
C LYS A 62 13.97 9.66 -16.04
N LEU A 63 14.25 9.43 -17.33
CA LEU A 63 15.01 8.29 -17.84
C LEU A 63 16.49 8.65 -17.77
N ILE A 64 17.14 8.33 -16.66
CA ILE A 64 18.52 8.77 -16.38
C ILE A 64 19.58 7.80 -16.94
N GLY A 65 19.15 6.60 -17.31
CA GLY A 65 20.01 5.54 -17.83
C GLY A 65 19.27 4.59 -18.74
N ALA A 66 19.94 4.16 -19.79
CA ALA A 66 19.42 3.18 -20.73
C ALA A 66 20.59 2.35 -21.26
N ASN A 67 20.56 1.05 -20.98
CA ASN A 67 21.56 0.09 -21.38
C ASN A 67 20.88 -1.18 -21.93
N TYR A 68 21.64 -1.96 -22.68
CA TYR A 68 21.13 -3.18 -23.32
C TYR A 68 22.23 -4.24 -23.45
N PHE A 69 21.81 -5.50 -23.35
CA PHE A 69 22.65 -6.69 -23.19
C PHE A 69 22.17 -7.77 -24.15
N ASN A 70 22.99 -8.08 -25.14
CA ASN A 70 22.69 -9.03 -26.22
C ASN A 70 23.90 -9.91 -26.56
N LYS A 71 24.87 -10.02 -25.64
CA LYS A 71 26.08 -10.81 -25.86
C LYS A 71 25.77 -12.30 -25.80
N GLY A 72 24.82 -12.71 -24.95
CA GLY A 72 24.30 -14.07 -24.92
C GLY A 72 23.66 -14.43 -26.26
N LEU A 73 22.77 -13.57 -26.77
CA LEU A 73 22.14 -13.73 -28.08
C LEU A 73 23.17 -13.86 -29.22
N LEU A 74 24.15 -12.95 -29.29
CA LEU A 74 25.20 -12.98 -30.33
C LEU A 74 26.18 -14.15 -30.17
N ALA A 75 26.32 -14.71 -28.96
CA ALA A 75 27.17 -15.87 -28.73
C ALA A 75 26.47 -17.19 -29.14
N ASP A 76 25.14 -17.24 -29.02
CA ASP A 76 24.31 -18.36 -29.46
C ASP A 76 24.23 -18.43 -30.99
N ASP A 77 23.93 -17.30 -31.63
CA ASP A 77 23.96 -17.16 -33.09
C ASP A 77 24.70 -15.87 -33.51
N PRO A 78 25.98 -15.97 -33.90
CA PRO A 78 26.74 -14.82 -34.38
C PRO A 78 26.24 -14.22 -35.70
N SER A 79 25.35 -14.92 -36.42
CA SER A 79 24.80 -14.48 -37.71
C SER A 79 23.48 -13.72 -37.58
N VAL A 80 22.89 -13.70 -36.38
CA VAL A 80 21.63 -13.00 -36.13
C VAL A 80 21.78 -11.49 -36.35
N ASP A 81 20.89 -10.92 -37.18
CA ASP A 81 20.81 -9.47 -37.37
C ASP A 81 19.81 -8.89 -36.37
N ILE A 82 20.31 -8.21 -35.34
CA ILE A 82 19.48 -7.61 -34.29
C ILE A 82 18.89 -6.31 -34.82
N SER A 83 17.64 -6.39 -35.25
CA SER A 83 16.89 -5.29 -35.88
C SER A 83 16.88 -4.01 -35.03
N MET A 84 16.65 -4.14 -33.72
CA MET A 84 16.67 -3.05 -32.75
C MET A 84 17.78 -3.24 -31.71
N ASN A 85 19.03 -3.12 -32.17
CA ASN A 85 20.25 -3.19 -31.34
C ASN A 85 20.47 -1.93 -30.48
N SER A 86 19.52 -1.66 -29.57
CA SER A 86 19.55 -0.57 -28.59
C SER A 86 18.61 -0.86 -27.42
N ALA A 87 18.52 0.07 -26.46
CA ALA A 87 17.55 0.00 -25.37
C ALA A 87 16.11 0.39 -25.78
N ARG A 88 15.85 0.71 -27.06
CA ARG A 88 14.50 1.00 -27.56
C ARG A 88 13.62 -0.25 -27.48
N ASP A 89 12.42 -0.05 -26.96
CA ASP A 89 11.38 -1.08 -26.90
C ASP A 89 10.66 -1.22 -28.24
N THR A 90 10.48 -2.46 -28.69
CA THR A 90 9.70 -2.82 -29.89
C THR A 90 8.58 -3.82 -29.58
N ARG A 91 8.47 -4.29 -28.33
CA ARG A 91 7.42 -5.21 -27.88
C ARG A 91 6.34 -4.49 -27.08
N GLY A 92 6.71 -3.45 -26.33
CA GLY A 92 5.84 -2.61 -25.51
C GLY A 92 5.82 -2.98 -24.02
N HIS A 93 6.16 -4.23 -23.67
CA HIS A 93 6.13 -4.72 -22.29
C HIS A 93 7.01 -3.89 -21.35
N GLY A 94 8.25 -3.57 -21.73
CA GLY A 94 9.19 -2.82 -20.89
C GLY A 94 8.77 -1.36 -20.68
N THR A 95 8.24 -0.73 -21.72
CA THR A 95 7.62 0.60 -21.66
C THR A 95 6.43 0.61 -20.69
N HIS A 96 5.59 -0.41 -20.76
CA HIS A 96 4.42 -0.56 -19.89
C HIS A 96 4.86 -0.71 -18.42
N VAL A 97 5.73 -1.68 -18.13
CA VAL A 97 6.28 -1.95 -16.79
C VAL A 97 6.98 -0.72 -16.18
N ALA A 98 7.86 -0.05 -16.94
CA ALA A 98 8.57 1.13 -16.47
C ALA A 98 7.61 2.28 -16.09
N SER A 99 6.55 2.47 -16.87
CA SER A 99 5.56 3.51 -16.62
C SER A 99 4.62 3.20 -15.45
N ILE A 100 4.38 1.93 -15.12
CA ILE A 100 3.67 1.53 -13.89
C ILE A 100 4.53 1.82 -12.66
N ALA A 101 5.82 1.47 -12.69
CA ALA A 101 6.70 1.67 -11.54
C ALA A 101 6.87 3.17 -11.25
N ALA A 102 7.19 3.93 -12.29
CA ALA A 102 7.57 5.33 -12.14
C ALA A 102 7.18 6.20 -13.34
N GLY A 103 6.08 6.00 -14.05
CA GLY A 103 5.63 6.98 -15.05
C GLY A 103 5.38 8.37 -14.41
N ASN A 104 5.86 9.43 -15.04
CA ASN A 104 5.51 10.80 -14.66
C ASN A 104 4.04 11.09 -15.03
N PHE A 105 3.50 12.21 -14.55
CA PHE A 105 2.11 12.61 -14.81
C PHE A 105 1.89 12.91 -16.29
N ALA A 106 1.09 12.06 -16.95
CA ALA A 106 0.71 12.22 -18.34
C ALA A 106 -0.80 12.42 -18.46
N LYS A 107 -1.20 13.67 -18.75
CA LYS A 107 -2.61 14.07 -18.87
C LYS A 107 -3.22 13.54 -20.18
N GLY A 108 -4.52 13.23 -20.14
CA GLY A 108 -5.27 12.80 -21.33
C GLY A 108 -4.93 11.39 -21.79
N ALA A 109 -4.35 10.56 -20.92
CA ALA A 109 -4.10 9.16 -21.22
C ALA A 109 -5.42 8.39 -21.27
N SER A 110 -5.57 7.51 -22.26
CA SER A 110 -6.69 6.58 -22.39
C SER A 110 -6.29 5.44 -23.32
N TYR A 111 -6.97 4.30 -23.22
CA TYR A 111 -6.94 3.24 -24.21
C TYR A 111 -8.14 3.40 -25.12
N PHE A 112 -7.97 4.05 -26.27
CA PHE A 112 -9.07 4.33 -27.21
C PHE A 112 -10.34 4.92 -26.56
N GLY A 113 -10.18 5.81 -25.58
CA GLY A 113 -11.27 6.42 -24.83
C GLY A 113 -11.67 5.68 -23.53
N TYR A 114 -11.24 4.44 -23.34
CA TYR A 114 -11.36 3.71 -22.08
C TYR A 114 -10.31 4.17 -21.06
N ALA A 115 -10.67 4.08 -19.77
CA ALA A 115 -9.83 4.51 -18.65
C ALA A 115 -9.25 5.95 -18.79
N PRO A 116 -10.04 6.96 -19.22
CA PRO A 116 -9.51 8.29 -19.45
C PRO A 116 -9.02 8.93 -18.16
N GLY A 117 -7.90 9.64 -18.21
CA GLY A 117 -7.43 10.41 -17.06
C GLY A 117 -5.99 10.88 -17.17
N THR A 118 -5.34 10.99 -16.01
CA THR A 118 -3.89 11.25 -15.93
C THR A 118 -3.19 9.95 -15.57
N ALA A 119 -2.42 9.38 -16.49
CA ALA A 119 -1.56 8.25 -16.19
C ALA A 119 -0.37 8.71 -15.34
N ARG A 120 0.04 7.87 -14.40
CA ARG A 120 1.21 8.07 -13.54
C ARG A 120 1.59 6.73 -12.90
N GLY A 121 2.87 6.51 -12.67
CA GLY A 121 3.35 5.35 -11.95
C GLY A 121 3.13 5.45 -10.44
N MET A 122 3.51 4.41 -9.72
CA MET A 122 3.43 4.38 -8.26
C MET A 122 4.35 5.39 -7.59
N ALA A 123 5.55 5.60 -8.16
CA ALA A 123 6.51 6.63 -7.75
C ALA A 123 6.77 7.65 -8.89
N PRO A 124 5.87 8.62 -9.13
CA PRO A 124 5.95 9.51 -10.30
C PRO A 124 7.24 10.33 -10.43
N ARG A 125 7.96 10.58 -9.33
CA ARG A 125 9.22 11.35 -9.33
C ARG A 125 10.48 10.51 -9.13
N ALA A 126 10.36 9.19 -8.99
CA ALA A 126 11.51 8.29 -9.02
C ALA A 126 12.20 8.33 -10.39
N ARG A 127 13.50 8.09 -10.41
CA ARG A 127 14.30 7.99 -11.63
C ARG A 127 14.16 6.58 -12.21
N ILE A 128 14.18 6.48 -13.53
CA ILE A 128 14.13 5.22 -14.25
C ILE A 128 15.51 4.97 -14.87
N ALA A 129 16.03 3.76 -14.67
CA ALA A 129 17.16 3.21 -15.40
C ALA A 129 16.74 1.91 -16.08
N VAL A 130 16.90 1.81 -17.38
CA VAL A 130 16.42 0.66 -18.18
C VAL A 130 17.58 -0.22 -18.58
N TYR A 131 17.40 -1.53 -18.42
CA TYR A 131 18.38 -2.54 -18.79
C TYR A 131 17.68 -3.59 -19.65
N LYS A 132 17.78 -3.42 -20.98
CA LYS A 132 17.16 -4.34 -21.94
C LYS A 132 17.98 -5.62 -22.06
N PHE A 133 17.36 -6.76 -21.82
CA PHE A 133 17.96 -8.09 -22.06
C PHE A 133 17.08 -9.01 -22.91
N SER A 134 15.81 -8.63 -23.11
CA SER A 134 14.87 -9.35 -23.97
C SER A 134 14.74 -8.62 -25.31
N PHE A 135 15.09 -9.32 -26.39
CA PHE A 135 15.00 -8.84 -27.77
C PHE A 135 13.98 -9.68 -28.54
N GLU A 136 13.51 -9.19 -29.69
CA GLU A 136 12.62 -9.95 -30.57
C GLU A 136 13.25 -11.27 -30.97
N GLU A 137 14.54 -11.24 -31.28
CA GLU A 137 15.35 -12.35 -31.75
C GLU A 137 15.68 -13.36 -30.65
N GLY A 138 15.56 -12.99 -29.36
CA GLY A 138 15.80 -13.93 -28.27
C GLY A 138 15.96 -13.29 -26.89
N THR A 139 15.90 -14.11 -25.84
CA THR A 139 16.06 -13.70 -24.44
C THR A 139 16.93 -14.72 -23.71
N PHE A 140 18.06 -14.27 -23.16
CA PHE A 140 19.08 -15.15 -22.59
C PHE A 140 19.32 -14.84 -21.11
N GLY A 141 19.41 -15.89 -20.28
CA GLY A 141 19.68 -15.75 -18.85
C GLY A 141 21.04 -15.11 -18.53
N SER A 142 22.05 -15.29 -19.39
CA SER A 142 23.35 -14.63 -19.25
C SER A 142 23.27 -13.12 -19.45
N ASP A 143 22.48 -12.65 -20.42
CA ASP A 143 22.22 -11.23 -20.65
C ASP A 143 21.40 -10.62 -19.49
N LEU A 144 20.47 -11.38 -18.92
CA LEU A 144 19.73 -11.00 -17.71
C LEU A 144 20.66 -10.79 -16.50
N ILE A 145 21.55 -11.75 -16.22
CA ILE A 145 22.53 -11.64 -15.13
C ILE A 145 23.41 -10.41 -15.34
N ALA A 146 23.94 -10.22 -16.56
CA ALA A 146 24.76 -9.07 -16.90
C ALA A 146 24.01 -7.73 -16.74
N ALA A 147 22.73 -7.70 -17.11
CA ALA A 147 21.86 -6.54 -16.93
C ALA A 147 21.67 -6.19 -15.46
N MET A 148 21.39 -7.18 -14.61
CA MET A 148 21.16 -6.97 -13.19
C MET A 148 22.45 -6.57 -12.46
N ASP A 149 23.56 -7.25 -12.73
CA ASP A 149 24.87 -6.92 -12.16
C ASP A 149 25.30 -5.50 -12.52
N GLN A 150 25.08 -5.09 -13.77
CA GLN A 150 25.34 -3.71 -14.18
C GLN A 150 24.42 -2.72 -13.47
N ALA A 151 23.14 -3.05 -13.30
CA ALA A 151 22.20 -2.19 -12.59
C ALA A 151 22.62 -1.95 -11.13
N VAL A 152 23.03 -3.02 -10.44
CA VAL A 152 23.59 -2.96 -9.09
C VAL A 152 24.85 -2.08 -9.06
N ALA A 153 25.75 -2.24 -10.04
CA ALA A 153 26.98 -1.45 -10.13
C ALA A 153 26.72 0.05 -10.42
N ASP A 154 25.69 0.36 -11.20
CA ASP A 154 25.30 1.72 -11.58
C ASP A 154 24.64 2.50 -10.43
N GLY A 155 24.25 1.79 -9.36
CA GLY A 155 23.74 2.39 -8.12
C GLY A 155 22.22 2.57 -8.10
N VAL A 156 21.47 1.65 -8.69
CA VAL A 156 20.00 1.57 -8.52
C VAL A 156 19.65 1.27 -7.05
N ASP A 157 18.49 1.75 -6.60
CA ASP A 157 18.02 1.52 -5.23
C ASP A 157 17.06 0.32 -5.14
N ILE A 158 16.22 0.14 -6.17
CA ILE A 158 15.23 -0.94 -6.29
C ILE A 158 15.30 -1.49 -7.71
N LEU A 159 15.09 -2.79 -7.84
CA LEU A 159 14.97 -3.48 -9.13
C LEU A 159 13.56 -4.02 -9.31
N THR A 160 13.06 -3.97 -10.54
CA THR A 160 11.84 -4.66 -10.96
C THR A 160 12.14 -5.53 -12.17
N ILE A 161 11.61 -6.75 -12.14
CA ILE A 161 11.71 -7.71 -13.25
C ILE A 161 10.39 -8.44 -13.42
N SER A 162 9.90 -8.48 -14.65
CA SER A 162 8.61 -9.08 -15.01
C SER A 162 8.82 -10.32 -15.89
N TYR A 163 9.79 -11.15 -15.50
CA TYR A 163 10.22 -12.38 -16.15
C TYR A 163 10.51 -13.45 -15.10
N GLY A 164 10.41 -14.72 -15.49
CA GLY A 164 10.72 -15.88 -14.66
C GLY A 164 10.99 -17.10 -15.54
N TRP A 165 11.53 -18.15 -14.94
CA TRP A 165 11.81 -19.42 -15.60
C TRP A 165 11.12 -20.56 -14.87
N ASP A 166 10.55 -21.49 -15.63
CA ASP A 166 9.79 -22.62 -15.07
C ASP A 166 10.72 -23.80 -14.77
N GLU A 167 10.44 -24.50 -13.67
CA GLU A 167 10.97 -25.83 -13.33
C GLU A 167 12.51 -26.02 -13.35
N ILE A 168 13.28 -24.96 -13.12
CA ILE A 168 14.74 -25.05 -13.03
C ILE A 168 15.26 -25.04 -11.58
N PRO A 169 16.33 -25.80 -11.27
CA PRO A 169 16.95 -25.76 -9.95
C PRO A 169 17.61 -24.40 -9.69
N LEU A 170 17.67 -24.00 -8.41
CA LEU A 170 18.15 -22.69 -7.96
C LEU A 170 19.49 -22.23 -8.56
N TYR A 171 20.44 -23.14 -8.73
CA TYR A 171 21.78 -22.85 -9.27
C TYR A 171 21.82 -22.72 -10.81
N GLN A 172 20.69 -22.88 -11.49
CA GLN A 172 20.49 -22.58 -12.91
C GLN A 172 19.53 -21.41 -13.13
N ASP A 173 18.85 -20.96 -12.08
CA ASP A 173 17.90 -19.85 -12.14
C ASP A 173 18.64 -18.51 -12.19
N SER A 174 18.73 -17.95 -13.38
CA SER A 174 19.41 -16.67 -13.62
C SER A 174 18.78 -15.50 -12.86
N VAL A 175 17.47 -15.50 -12.62
CA VAL A 175 16.81 -14.45 -11.81
C VAL A 175 17.21 -14.62 -10.35
N ALA A 176 17.16 -15.83 -9.82
CA ALA A 176 17.53 -16.10 -8.44
C ALA A 176 19.01 -15.81 -8.16
N ILE A 177 19.91 -16.20 -9.06
CA ILE A 177 21.36 -15.97 -8.96
C ILE A 177 21.65 -14.47 -8.93
N ALA A 178 21.14 -13.72 -9.91
CA ALA A 178 21.40 -12.28 -10.00
C ALA A 178 20.76 -11.51 -8.83
N SER A 179 19.55 -11.90 -8.44
CA SER A 179 18.84 -11.26 -7.32
C SER A 179 19.52 -11.52 -5.98
N PHE A 180 20.21 -12.66 -5.82
CA PHE A 180 21.04 -12.90 -4.65
C PHE A 180 22.16 -11.84 -4.56
N GLY A 181 22.85 -11.58 -5.67
CA GLY A 181 23.85 -10.52 -5.77
C GLY A 181 23.31 -9.15 -5.38
N ALA A 182 22.12 -8.79 -5.87
CA ALA A 182 21.43 -7.55 -5.53
C ALA A 182 21.10 -7.45 -4.02
N MET A 183 20.55 -8.50 -3.43
CA MET A 183 20.25 -8.58 -1.99
C MET A 183 21.50 -8.39 -1.14
N MET A 184 22.62 -9.02 -1.52
CA MET A 184 23.92 -8.87 -0.83
C MET A 184 24.47 -7.44 -0.90
N LYS A 185 23.96 -6.60 -1.81
CA LYS A 185 24.30 -5.17 -1.94
C LYS A 185 23.22 -4.24 -1.40
N GLY A 186 22.19 -4.77 -0.73
CA GLY A 186 21.14 -3.97 -0.12
C GLY A 186 20.11 -3.43 -1.13
N ILE A 187 19.94 -4.10 -2.27
CA ILE A 187 18.98 -3.74 -3.32
C ILE A 187 17.86 -4.79 -3.35
N LEU A 188 16.62 -4.34 -3.18
CA LEU A 188 15.44 -5.19 -3.25
C LEU A 188 15.07 -5.47 -4.72
N VAL A 189 14.72 -6.72 -5.01
CA VAL A 189 14.21 -7.14 -6.33
C VAL A 189 12.72 -7.49 -6.20
N SER A 190 11.86 -6.73 -6.86
CA SER A 190 10.45 -7.04 -7.05
C SER A 190 10.28 -7.88 -8.31
N ALA A 191 9.70 -9.07 -8.20
CA ALA A 191 9.51 -9.97 -9.33
C ALA A 191 8.07 -10.50 -9.42
N SER A 192 7.59 -10.68 -10.65
CA SER A 192 6.28 -11.27 -10.92
C SER A 192 6.22 -12.75 -10.51
N ALA A 193 5.11 -13.20 -9.92
CA ALA A 193 4.93 -14.61 -9.52
C ALA A 193 4.74 -15.59 -10.70
N GLY A 194 4.34 -15.10 -11.88
CA GLY A 194 3.99 -15.93 -13.03
C GLY A 194 2.49 -15.96 -13.32
N ASN A 195 2.16 -16.45 -14.53
CA ASN A 195 0.81 -16.41 -15.10
C ASN A 195 0.25 -17.80 -15.39
N TYR A 196 0.69 -18.82 -14.63
CA TYR A 196 0.38 -20.24 -14.84
C TYR A 196 -0.53 -20.81 -13.74
N GLY A 197 -1.22 -19.94 -12.99
CA GLY A 197 -2.25 -20.38 -12.04
C GLY A 197 -3.45 -21.04 -12.75
N PRO A 198 -4.37 -21.70 -12.02
CA PRO A 198 -4.53 -21.61 -10.56
C PRO A 198 -3.93 -22.77 -9.77
N GLU A 199 -3.28 -23.74 -10.41
CA GLU A 199 -2.78 -24.93 -9.71
C GLU A 199 -1.68 -24.57 -8.69
N MET A 200 -1.60 -25.33 -7.60
CA MET A 200 -0.55 -25.17 -6.58
C MET A 200 0.84 -25.45 -7.17
N GLY A 201 1.85 -24.71 -6.71
CA GLY A 201 3.24 -24.91 -7.10
C GLY A 201 3.61 -24.40 -8.50
N THR A 202 2.79 -23.53 -9.08
CA THR A 202 2.96 -22.96 -10.43
C THR A 202 3.77 -21.66 -10.45
N LEU A 203 4.17 -21.13 -9.29
CA LEU A 203 4.90 -19.85 -9.23
C LEU A 203 6.38 -19.99 -9.56
N THR A 204 6.89 -18.96 -10.21
CA THR A 204 8.33 -18.73 -10.43
C THR A 204 8.82 -17.64 -9.47
N ASN A 205 10.13 -17.38 -9.48
CA ASN A 205 10.75 -16.31 -8.67
C ASN A 205 10.50 -16.46 -7.14
N GLY A 206 10.20 -17.67 -6.68
CA GLY A 206 9.76 -17.95 -5.30
C GLY A 206 10.88 -18.13 -4.28
N VAL A 207 12.04 -17.49 -4.47
CA VAL A 207 13.19 -17.63 -3.54
C VAL A 207 13.15 -16.59 -2.42
N PRO A 208 13.77 -16.85 -1.25
CA PRO A 208 13.61 -15.98 -0.08
C PRO A 208 14.17 -14.55 -0.19
N TRP A 209 15.04 -14.28 -1.16
CA TRP A 209 15.63 -12.94 -1.38
C TRP A 209 14.99 -12.17 -2.53
N ILE A 210 13.93 -12.70 -3.14
CA ILE A 210 13.11 -11.99 -4.13
C ILE A 210 11.78 -11.64 -3.48
N PHE A 211 11.26 -10.45 -3.75
CA PHE A 211 9.91 -10.08 -3.37
C PHE A 211 8.93 -10.48 -4.49
N THR A 212 8.25 -11.61 -4.31
CA THR A 212 7.43 -12.28 -5.31
C THR A 212 5.99 -11.78 -5.25
N VAL A 213 5.50 -11.20 -6.35
CA VAL A 213 4.27 -10.43 -6.37
C VAL A 213 3.15 -11.15 -7.12
N ALA A 214 2.06 -11.43 -6.39
CA ALA A 214 0.81 -11.94 -6.92
C ALA A 214 -0.05 -10.82 -7.50
N SER A 215 -1.09 -11.23 -8.22
CA SER A 215 -1.96 -10.34 -8.96
C SER A 215 -3.38 -10.29 -8.41
N GLY A 216 -3.86 -9.08 -8.13
CA GLY A 216 -5.25 -8.79 -7.76
C GLY A 216 -6.02 -7.98 -8.81
N ARG A 217 -7.32 -8.28 -8.95
CA ARG A 217 -8.28 -7.48 -9.73
C ARG A 217 -8.56 -6.14 -9.03
N THR A 218 -8.84 -5.09 -9.80
CA THR A 218 -9.21 -3.76 -9.26
C THR A 218 -10.73 -3.59 -9.19
N ASP A 219 -11.20 -2.47 -8.64
CA ASP A 219 -12.61 -2.08 -8.58
C ASP A 219 -13.14 -1.45 -9.89
N ARG A 220 -12.35 -1.51 -10.97
CA ARG A 220 -12.67 -0.94 -12.28
C ARG A 220 -13.11 -2.00 -13.29
N SER A 221 -14.10 -1.63 -14.09
CA SER A 221 -14.62 -2.43 -15.20
C SER A 221 -14.80 -1.60 -16.47
N PHE A 222 -14.90 -2.27 -17.62
CA PHE A 222 -15.21 -1.67 -18.92
C PHE A 222 -16.51 -2.26 -19.45
N SER A 223 -17.34 -1.45 -20.09
CA SER A 223 -18.72 -1.85 -20.39
C SER A 223 -19.14 -1.56 -21.81
N GLY A 224 -19.99 -2.44 -22.35
CA GLY A 224 -20.86 -2.17 -23.50
C GLY A 224 -22.32 -2.37 -23.09
N THR A 225 -23.18 -1.39 -23.35
CA THR A 225 -24.61 -1.51 -23.02
C THR A 225 -25.38 -2.10 -24.20
N LEU A 226 -26.01 -3.25 -23.97
CA LEU A 226 -26.93 -3.91 -24.89
C LEU A 226 -28.36 -3.45 -24.57
N THR A 227 -29.00 -2.82 -25.56
CA THR A 227 -30.42 -2.43 -25.49
C THR A 227 -31.21 -3.26 -26.49
N LEU A 228 -32.11 -4.11 -26.01
CA LEU A 228 -32.97 -4.94 -26.84
C LEU A 228 -34.20 -4.15 -27.31
N GLY A 229 -34.81 -4.57 -28.43
CA GLY A 229 -36.00 -3.91 -29.00
C GLY A 229 -37.24 -3.93 -28.09
N ASN A 230 -37.28 -4.79 -27.07
CA ASN A 230 -38.32 -4.81 -26.04
C ASN A 230 -38.05 -3.83 -24.87
N GLY A 231 -36.97 -3.04 -24.93
CA GLY A 231 -36.57 -2.08 -23.91
C GLY A 231 -35.70 -2.65 -22.78
N LEU A 232 -35.37 -3.95 -22.81
CA LEU A 232 -34.43 -4.53 -21.85
C LEU A 232 -33.03 -3.95 -22.06
N ASN A 233 -32.44 -3.42 -20.98
CA ASN A 233 -31.08 -2.88 -20.96
C ASN A 233 -30.19 -3.78 -20.11
N ILE A 234 -29.14 -4.32 -20.73
CA ILE A 234 -28.13 -5.14 -20.09
C ILE A 234 -26.80 -4.41 -20.26
N THR A 235 -26.10 -4.17 -19.17
CA THR A 235 -24.72 -3.68 -19.24
C THR A 235 -23.83 -4.90 -19.24
N GLY A 236 -23.12 -5.19 -20.34
CA GLY A 236 -22.13 -6.26 -20.43
C GLY A 236 -20.71 -5.69 -20.37
N PHE A 237 -19.69 -6.56 -20.46
CA PHE A 237 -18.31 -6.14 -20.64
C PHE A 237 -17.99 -5.87 -22.12
N SER A 238 -17.19 -4.85 -22.42
CA SER A 238 -16.63 -4.65 -23.76
C SER A 238 -15.41 -3.73 -23.73
N LEU A 239 -14.42 -4.04 -24.58
CA LEU A 239 -13.23 -3.23 -24.85
C LEU A 239 -13.08 -2.88 -26.34
N TYR A 240 -14.16 -2.93 -27.11
CA TYR A 240 -14.09 -2.63 -28.54
C TYR A 240 -13.53 -1.21 -28.78
N PRO A 241 -12.38 -1.06 -29.47
CA PRO A 241 -11.56 0.16 -29.42
C PRO A 241 -12.09 1.30 -30.28
N VAL A 242 -13.29 1.17 -30.87
CA VAL A 242 -13.88 2.22 -31.71
C VAL A 242 -15.19 2.69 -31.11
N ARG A 243 -15.35 4.01 -31.04
CA ARG A 243 -16.59 4.65 -30.63
C ARG A 243 -17.64 4.58 -31.75
N THR A 244 -18.29 3.42 -31.85
CA THR A 244 -19.40 3.17 -32.77
C THR A 244 -20.70 2.86 -32.02
N THR A 245 -21.83 2.88 -32.71
CA THR A 245 -23.11 2.43 -32.16
C THR A 245 -23.84 1.61 -33.21
N ILE A 246 -24.06 0.34 -32.89
CA ILE A 246 -24.92 -0.54 -33.66
C ILE A 246 -26.35 -0.29 -33.20
N LYS A 247 -27.25 0.08 -34.12
CA LYS A 247 -28.65 0.37 -33.81
C LYS A 247 -29.56 -0.52 -34.63
N ASP A 248 -30.47 -1.20 -33.95
CA ASP A 248 -31.57 -1.97 -34.55
C ASP A 248 -31.13 -3.06 -35.54
N PHE A 249 -29.96 -3.68 -35.29
CA PHE A 249 -29.51 -4.85 -36.05
C PHE A 249 -30.30 -6.09 -35.63
N ALA A 250 -30.53 -7.01 -36.56
CA ALA A 250 -31.28 -8.23 -36.27
C ALA A 250 -30.45 -9.18 -35.39
N LEU A 251 -31.06 -9.78 -34.37
CA LEU A 251 -30.42 -10.86 -33.61
C LEU A 251 -30.44 -12.14 -34.46
N ALA A 252 -29.29 -12.78 -34.60
CA ALA A 252 -29.13 -14.08 -35.24
C ALA A 252 -28.81 -15.14 -34.18
N HIS A 253 -29.57 -16.23 -34.19
CA HIS A 253 -29.34 -17.41 -33.35
C HIS A 253 -29.83 -18.65 -34.10
N ASN A 254 -28.97 -19.64 -34.24
CA ASN A 254 -29.29 -20.92 -34.88
C ASN A 254 -28.51 -22.03 -34.14
N GLU A 255 -29.20 -23.12 -33.79
CA GLU A 255 -28.63 -24.25 -33.02
C GLU A 255 -27.40 -24.86 -33.67
N SER A 256 -27.32 -24.87 -35.01
CA SER A 256 -26.16 -25.41 -35.74
C SER A 256 -24.97 -24.46 -35.82
N SER A 257 -25.04 -23.25 -35.23
CA SER A 257 -23.96 -22.24 -35.28
C SER A 257 -23.83 -21.49 -33.96
N SER A 258 -24.59 -21.90 -32.94
CA SER A 258 -24.70 -21.20 -31.66
C SER A 258 -23.40 -21.22 -30.87
N LEU A 259 -22.49 -22.17 -31.16
CA LEU A 259 -21.17 -22.22 -30.52
C LEU A 259 -20.15 -21.25 -31.14
N CYS A 260 -20.45 -20.68 -32.32
CA CYS A 260 -19.60 -19.72 -33.02
C CYS A 260 -18.16 -20.20 -33.31
N GLU A 261 -17.98 -21.49 -33.59
CA GLU A 261 -16.66 -22.11 -33.79
C GLU A 261 -16.30 -22.28 -35.27
N SER A 262 -17.32 -22.52 -36.10
CA SER A 262 -17.15 -22.85 -37.52
C SER A 262 -17.46 -21.66 -38.42
N GLU A 263 -16.43 -21.17 -39.11
CA GLU A 263 -16.56 -20.12 -40.13
C GLU A 263 -17.57 -20.51 -41.23
N ASP A 264 -17.61 -21.80 -41.60
CA ASP A 264 -18.50 -22.33 -42.64
C ASP A 264 -19.98 -22.35 -42.21
N GLU A 265 -20.27 -22.61 -40.95
CA GLU A 265 -21.63 -22.56 -40.40
C GLU A 265 -22.08 -21.12 -40.20
N LEU A 266 -21.19 -20.26 -39.70
CA LEU A 266 -21.42 -18.82 -39.55
C LEU A 266 -21.68 -18.13 -40.89
N ALA A 267 -21.01 -18.56 -41.97
CA ALA A 267 -21.22 -18.05 -43.32
C ALA A 267 -22.62 -18.34 -43.89
N GLN A 268 -23.35 -19.31 -43.33
CA GLN A 268 -24.73 -19.63 -43.75
C GLN A 268 -25.76 -18.65 -43.19
N VAL A 269 -25.38 -17.80 -42.22
CA VAL A 269 -26.29 -16.81 -41.63
C VAL A 269 -26.50 -15.65 -42.60
N PRO A 270 -27.75 -15.40 -43.05
CA PRO A 270 -28.02 -14.33 -44.01
C PRO A 270 -27.80 -12.95 -43.39
N ASN A 271 -27.30 -12.02 -44.20
CA ASN A 271 -27.05 -10.62 -43.82
C ASN A 271 -26.14 -10.44 -42.59
N ALA A 272 -25.13 -11.30 -42.39
CA ALA A 272 -24.20 -11.25 -41.25
C ALA A 272 -23.72 -9.82 -40.90
N ALA A 273 -23.33 -9.01 -41.90
CA ALA A 273 -22.88 -7.63 -41.71
C ALA A 273 -23.90 -6.65 -41.07
N ARG A 274 -25.20 -7.02 -41.02
CA ARG A 274 -26.27 -6.29 -40.34
C ARG A 274 -27.00 -7.11 -39.27
N SER A 275 -26.35 -8.18 -38.82
CA SER A 275 -26.86 -9.06 -37.77
C SER A 275 -25.92 -9.04 -36.57
N ILE A 276 -26.47 -9.29 -35.38
CA ILE A 276 -25.73 -9.54 -34.15
C ILE A 276 -25.87 -11.03 -33.84
N MET A 277 -24.77 -11.78 -33.90
CA MET A 277 -24.77 -13.22 -33.61
C MET A 277 -24.80 -13.47 -32.10
N ILE A 278 -25.61 -14.42 -31.64
CA ILE A 278 -25.58 -14.90 -30.25
C ILE A 278 -24.74 -16.18 -30.20
N CYS A 279 -23.64 -16.12 -29.45
CA CYS A 279 -22.71 -17.22 -29.22
C CYS A 279 -22.91 -17.75 -27.80
N SER A 280 -23.26 -19.02 -27.65
CA SER A 280 -23.45 -19.72 -26.38
C SER A 280 -22.22 -20.51 -25.98
N SER A 281 -22.01 -20.68 -24.67
CA SER A 281 -21.00 -21.57 -24.10
C SER A 281 -21.56 -23.00 -23.92
N SER A 282 -20.84 -24.02 -24.37
CA SER A 282 -21.14 -25.44 -24.09
C SER A 282 -20.48 -25.89 -22.79
N ALA A 283 -21.20 -26.65 -21.95
CA ALA A 283 -20.62 -27.26 -20.75
C ALA A 283 -19.67 -28.45 -21.03
N GLN A 284 -19.59 -28.89 -22.29
CA GLN A 284 -18.86 -30.10 -22.69
C GLN A 284 -17.60 -29.79 -23.53
N ASP A 285 -17.56 -28.63 -24.18
CA ASP A 285 -16.43 -28.13 -24.97
C ASP A 285 -16.16 -26.68 -24.56
N ILE A 286 -15.16 -26.48 -23.70
CA ILE A 286 -14.71 -25.15 -23.27
C ILE A 286 -13.82 -24.59 -24.38
N LEU A 287 -14.42 -24.10 -25.47
CA LEU A 287 -13.66 -23.29 -26.41
C LEU A 287 -13.33 -21.93 -25.77
N PRO A 288 -12.08 -21.44 -25.90
CA PRO A 288 -11.75 -20.08 -25.54
C PRO A 288 -12.65 -19.08 -26.27
N ILE A 289 -13.23 -18.12 -25.54
CA ILE A 289 -14.00 -17.02 -26.13
C ILE A 289 -13.23 -16.26 -27.22
N SER A 290 -11.89 -16.26 -27.15
CA SER A 290 -11.02 -15.70 -28.19
C SER A 290 -11.24 -16.34 -29.56
N ASP A 291 -11.53 -17.63 -29.59
CA ASP A 291 -11.72 -18.39 -30.83
C ASP A 291 -13.09 -18.06 -31.43
N GLN A 292 -14.12 -17.94 -30.58
CA GLN A 292 -15.43 -17.42 -30.99
C GLN A 292 -15.32 -15.98 -31.53
N MET A 293 -14.53 -15.13 -30.87
CA MET A 293 -14.27 -13.76 -31.31
C MET A 293 -13.56 -13.71 -32.66
N ASP A 294 -12.56 -14.57 -32.89
CA ASP A 294 -11.84 -14.68 -34.15
C ASP A 294 -12.75 -15.15 -35.29
N ALA A 295 -13.52 -16.23 -35.06
CA ALA A 295 -14.48 -16.75 -36.03
C ALA A 295 -15.53 -15.70 -36.42
N ILE A 296 -16.13 -15.01 -35.45
CA ILE A 296 -17.09 -13.91 -35.68
C ILE A 296 -16.45 -12.78 -36.49
N SER A 297 -15.21 -12.40 -36.16
CA SER A 297 -14.47 -11.34 -36.86
C SER A 297 -14.22 -11.71 -38.32
N LYS A 298 -13.84 -12.96 -38.60
CA LYS A 298 -13.63 -13.48 -39.96
C LYS A 298 -14.91 -13.59 -40.76
N SER A 299 -16.02 -13.96 -40.13
CA SER A 299 -17.34 -14.03 -40.75
C SER A 299 -18.01 -12.65 -40.96
N LYS A 300 -17.39 -11.55 -40.51
CA LYS A 300 -17.82 -10.16 -40.74
C LYS A 300 -19.23 -9.84 -40.25
N PHE A 301 -19.59 -10.35 -39.07
CA PHE A 301 -20.84 -9.97 -38.43
C PHE A 301 -20.85 -8.50 -38.03
N GLY A 302 -22.03 -7.90 -37.99
CA GLY A 302 -22.22 -6.52 -37.52
C GLY A 302 -21.93 -6.35 -36.03
N GLY A 303 -22.07 -7.43 -35.25
CA GLY A 303 -21.67 -7.55 -33.85
C GLY A 303 -21.92 -8.96 -33.33
N ALA A 304 -21.60 -9.21 -32.06
CA ALA A 304 -21.93 -10.47 -31.40
C ALA A 304 -22.25 -10.25 -29.91
N ILE A 305 -23.02 -11.18 -29.35
CA ILE A 305 -23.29 -11.34 -27.93
C ILE A 305 -22.71 -12.69 -27.54
N TYR A 306 -21.75 -12.69 -26.62
CA TYR A 306 -21.17 -13.91 -26.08
C TYR A 306 -21.84 -14.20 -24.74
N GLU A 307 -22.65 -15.25 -24.70
CA GLU A 307 -23.21 -15.83 -23.49
C GLU A 307 -22.15 -16.70 -22.84
N TYR A 308 -21.99 -16.55 -21.54
CA TYR A 308 -20.92 -17.20 -20.82
C TYR A 308 -21.25 -17.29 -19.33
N ASP A 309 -20.84 -18.38 -18.67
CA ASP A 309 -21.16 -18.64 -17.26
C ASP A 309 -20.20 -17.92 -16.30
N ASP A 310 -20.72 -17.53 -15.15
CA ASP A 310 -20.11 -16.53 -14.26
C ASP A 310 -18.80 -17.00 -13.59
N GLU A 311 -18.65 -18.32 -13.38
CA GLU A 311 -17.43 -18.94 -12.84
C GLU A 311 -16.25 -18.85 -13.80
N ASP A 312 -16.56 -18.70 -15.08
CA ASP A 312 -15.66 -19.03 -16.17
C ASP A 312 -15.04 -17.67 -16.67
N VAL A 313 -15.75 -16.53 -16.45
CA VAL A 313 -15.28 -15.15 -16.68
C VAL A 313 -14.17 -14.83 -15.67
N LEU A 314 -14.19 -15.53 -14.55
CA LEU A 314 -13.17 -15.47 -13.53
C LEU A 314 -11.91 -16.27 -13.95
N THR A 315 -12.04 -17.28 -14.83
CA THR A 315 -10.93 -18.09 -15.37
C THR A 315 -10.30 -17.48 -16.61
N ASN A 316 -11.07 -16.74 -17.42
CA ASN A 316 -10.58 -16.17 -18.67
C ASN A 316 -9.89 -14.81 -18.44
N ASN A 317 -8.66 -14.69 -18.96
CA ASN A 317 -7.70 -13.62 -18.65
C ASN A 317 -8.09 -12.19 -19.08
N TYR A 318 -9.25 -12.00 -19.69
CA TYR A 318 -9.56 -10.83 -20.51
C TYR A 318 -10.80 -10.04 -20.08
N PHE A 319 -11.66 -10.56 -19.19
CA PHE A 319 -13.01 -10.00 -18.97
C PHE A 319 -13.32 -9.79 -17.47
N PRO A 320 -13.23 -8.56 -16.92
CA PRO A 320 -13.73 -8.24 -15.58
C PRO A 320 -15.23 -7.92 -15.52
N LYS A 321 -15.83 -8.15 -14.34
CA LYS A 321 -17.22 -7.82 -14.00
C LYS A 321 -17.43 -6.31 -13.77
N HIS A 322 -18.69 -5.84 -13.78
CA HIS A 322 -19.22 -4.45 -13.86
C HIS A 322 -18.58 -3.32 -13.02
N ILE A 323 -18.93 -2.06 -13.34
CA ILE A 323 -18.63 -0.85 -12.55
C ILE A 323 -19.20 -1.01 -11.12
N ASP A 324 -18.43 -0.60 -10.10
CA ASP A 324 -18.62 -0.91 -8.66
C ASP A 324 -18.36 -2.39 -8.30
N VAL A 325 -17.25 -2.96 -8.80
CA VAL A 325 -16.88 -4.36 -8.53
C VAL A 325 -16.75 -4.59 -7.02
N LYS A 326 -17.70 -5.35 -6.48
CA LYS A 326 -17.63 -5.95 -5.15
C LYS A 326 -17.79 -7.47 -5.30
N PRO A 327 -16.87 -8.27 -4.76
CA PRO A 327 -15.68 -7.88 -4.00
C PRO A 327 -14.50 -7.44 -4.89
N ALA A 328 -13.65 -6.54 -4.39
CA ALA A 328 -12.33 -6.24 -4.95
C ALA A 328 -11.33 -5.82 -3.85
N PRO A 329 -10.06 -6.26 -3.89
CA PRO A 329 -9.49 -7.12 -4.93
C PRO A 329 -9.92 -8.58 -4.79
N ILE A 330 -9.80 -9.31 -5.89
CA ILE A 330 -9.88 -10.78 -5.97
C ILE A 330 -8.56 -11.25 -6.57
N VAL A 331 -8.00 -12.35 -6.08
CA VAL A 331 -6.79 -12.90 -6.69
C VAL A 331 -7.11 -13.46 -8.07
N SER A 332 -6.41 -12.98 -9.10
CA SER A 332 -6.65 -13.41 -10.49
C SER A 332 -6.44 -14.92 -10.66
N ALA A 333 -7.24 -15.58 -11.49
CA ALA A 333 -7.18 -17.03 -11.72
C ALA A 333 -5.79 -17.49 -12.17
N PHE A 334 -5.28 -16.87 -13.22
CA PHE A 334 -3.95 -17.10 -13.79
C PHE A 334 -2.78 -16.66 -12.92
N SER A 335 -2.98 -15.96 -11.80
CA SER A 335 -1.85 -15.66 -10.90
C SER A 335 -1.30 -16.97 -10.36
N SER A 336 -0.04 -17.28 -10.66
CA SER A 336 0.60 -18.50 -10.19
C SER A 336 0.56 -18.62 -8.66
N ARG A 337 0.51 -19.86 -8.15
CA ARG A 337 0.34 -20.20 -6.73
C ARG A 337 1.57 -20.84 -6.12
N GLY A 338 1.71 -20.66 -4.81
CA GLY A 338 2.67 -21.41 -4.01
C GLY A 338 2.23 -22.85 -3.73
N PRO A 339 3.01 -23.60 -2.95
CA PRO A 339 4.30 -23.21 -2.39
C PRO A 339 5.40 -23.11 -3.47
N SER A 340 6.50 -22.41 -3.19
CA SER A 340 7.60 -22.33 -4.17
C SER A 340 8.31 -23.67 -4.32
N LEU A 341 8.38 -24.20 -5.55
CA LEU A 341 9.18 -25.39 -5.86
C LEU A 341 10.69 -25.11 -5.81
N SER A 342 11.11 -23.84 -5.93
CA SER A 342 12.50 -23.43 -5.76
C SER A 342 12.97 -23.51 -4.30
N TYR A 343 12.09 -23.21 -3.34
CA TYR A 343 12.38 -23.33 -1.90
C TYR A 343 11.10 -23.40 -1.05
N LEU A 344 10.74 -24.61 -0.60
CA LEU A 344 9.45 -24.88 0.06
C LEU A 344 9.32 -24.32 1.48
N ARG A 345 10.42 -23.98 2.18
CA ARG A 345 10.39 -23.57 3.60
C ARG A 345 10.00 -22.10 3.84
N VAL A 346 9.77 -21.34 2.77
CA VAL A 346 9.27 -19.96 2.83
C VAL A 346 7.98 -19.87 2.02
N ALA A 347 6.93 -19.30 2.61
CA ALA A 347 5.65 -19.13 1.92
C ALA A 347 5.79 -18.13 0.77
N LYS A 348 5.19 -18.47 -0.37
CA LYS A 348 5.15 -17.64 -1.59
C LYS A 348 3.77 -17.74 -2.25
N PRO A 349 3.32 -16.72 -2.99
CA PRO A 349 3.94 -15.40 -3.19
C PRO A 349 3.95 -14.59 -1.89
N ASP A 350 4.64 -13.45 -1.84
CA ASP A 350 4.79 -12.69 -0.60
C ASP A 350 3.65 -11.69 -0.38
N ILE A 351 3.17 -11.09 -1.46
CA ILE A 351 2.18 -10.00 -1.44
C ILE A 351 1.39 -9.95 -2.74
N MET A 352 0.24 -9.28 -2.72
CA MET A 352 -0.58 -9.02 -3.90
C MET A 352 -0.60 -7.53 -4.26
N ALA A 353 -0.59 -7.22 -5.55
CA ALA A 353 -0.78 -5.88 -6.09
C ALA A 353 -1.75 -5.85 -7.30
N PRO A 354 -2.34 -4.68 -7.62
CA PRO A 354 -3.21 -4.48 -8.79
C PRO A 354 -2.56 -4.89 -10.11
N ARG A 355 -3.37 -5.48 -10.99
CA ARG A 355 -2.83 -6.15 -12.18
C ARG A 355 -3.71 -6.17 -13.42
N GLU A 356 -5.03 -6.29 -13.29
CA GLU A 356 -5.89 -6.58 -14.44
C GLU A 356 -6.25 -5.30 -15.21
N LEU A 357 -5.98 -5.30 -16.51
CA LEU A 357 -6.21 -4.20 -17.44
C LEU A 357 -5.65 -2.87 -16.91
N ILE A 358 -4.35 -2.85 -16.62
CA ILE A 358 -3.67 -1.65 -16.16
C ILE A 358 -3.33 -0.76 -17.36
N LEU A 359 -3.74 0.50 -17.30
CA LEU A 359 -3.43 1.49 -18.32
C LEU A 359 -2.02 2.03 -18.08
N ALA A 360 -1.11 1.79 -19.01
CA ALA A 360 0.25 2.31 -18.94
C ALA A 360 0.79 2.63 -20.34
N ALA A 361 1.98 3.25 -20.39
CA ALA A 361 2.57 3.71 -21.65
C ALA A 361 2.85 2.54 -22.61
N TRP A 362 2.71 2.80 -23.90
CA TRP A 362 2.96 1.85 -24.98
C TRP A 362 3.73 2.53 -26.13
N PRO A 363 4.64 1.83 -26.83
CA PRO A 363 5.29 2.35 -28.02
C PRO A 363 4.25 2.71 -29.10
N SER A 364 4.35 3.91 -29.66
CA SER A 364 3.34 4.41 -30.59
C SER A 364 3.35 3.73 -31.96
N ASN A 365 4.37 2.93 -32.27
CA ASN A 365 4.54 2.20 -33.52
C ASN A 365 4.35 0.68 -33.34
N VAL A 366 3.87 0.24 -32.18
CA VAL A 366 3.52 -1.14 -31.88
C VAL A 366 2.01 -1.20 -31.73
N SER A 367 1.40 -2.20 -32.37
CA SER A 367 -0.05 -2.40 -32.29
C SER A 367 -0.50 -2.55 -30.83
N ALA A 368 -1.50 -1.77 -30.43
CA ALA A 368 -2.13 -1.82 -29.11
C ALA A 368 -3.53 -2.48 -29.13
N ALA A 369 -4.16 -2.55 -30.31
CA ALA A 369 -5.42 -3.25 -30.51
C ALA A 369 -5.57 -3.68 -31.98
N ILE A 370 -6.49 -4.59 -32.25
CA ILE A 370 -6.84 -5.01 -33.61
C ILE A 370 -8.34 -4.81 -33.79
N ILE A 371 -8.75 -4.29 -34.96
CA ILE A 371 -10.12 -4.33 -35.45
C ILE A 371 -10.17 -5.36 -36.58
N ASP A 372 -11.14 -6.26 -36.52
CA ASP A 372 -11.26 -7.41 -37.41
C ASP A 372 -9.96 -8.24 -37.42
N VAL A 373 -9.56 -8.81 -38.56
CA VAL A 373 -8.34 -9.63 -38.67
C VAL A 373 -7.10 -8.87 -39.19
N ASN A 374 -7.27 -7.68 -39.76
CA ASN A 374 -6.20 -7.02 -40.53
C ASN A 374 -5.98 -5.53 -40.20
N THR A 375 -6.72 -4.95 -39.27
CA THR A 375 -6.60 -3.52 -38.95
C THR A 375 -5.95 -3.34 -37.58
N PHE A 376 -4.65 -3.08 -37.57
CA PHE A 376 -3.90 -2.80 -36.35
C PHE A 376 -4.06 -1.34 -35.94
N LEU A 377 -4.33 -1.10 -34.66
CA LEU A 377 -4.46 0.23 -34.09
C LEU A 377 -3.27 0.55 -33.19
N GLU A 378 -2.71 1.72 -33.40
CA GLU A 378 -1.64 2.26 -32.57
C GLU A 378 -2.21 3.15 -31.45
N SER A 379 -1.57 3.10 -30.28
CA SER A 379 -1.91 3.95 -29.14
C SER A 379 -0.65 4.25 -28.32
N HIS A 380 -0.62 5.42 -27.68
CA HIS A 380 0.44 5.76 -26.71
C HIS A 380 0.25 5.07 -25.35
N TYR A 381 -0.91 4.47 -25.10
CA TYR A 381 -1.25 3.75 -23.87
C TYR A 381 -2.03 2.48 -24.18
N SER A 382 -1.67 1.37 -23.52
CA SER A 382 -2.35 0.07 -23.63
C SER A 382 -2.89 -0.39 -22.28
N LEU A 383 -3.94 -1.22 -22.31
CA LEU A 383 -4.45 -1.96 -21.14
C LEU A 383 -3.87 -3.38 -21.18
N GLU A 384 -3.00 -3.70 -20.21
CA GLU A 384 -2.37 -5.02 -20.12
C GLU A 384 -2.70 -5.71 -18.80
N SER A 385 -2.68 -7.05 -18.81
CA SER A 385 -2.91 -7.90 -17.65
C SER A 385 -1.77 -8.90 -17.46
N GLY A 386 -0.98 -8.78 -16.39
CA GLY A 386 0.14 -9.70 -16.10
C GLY A 386 0.62 -9.59 -14.65
N THR A 387 1.11 -10.64 -13.99
CA THR A 387 1.87 -10.42 -12.73
C THR A 387 3.05 -9.48 -12.99
N SER A 388 3.48 -9.39 -14.26
CA SER A 388 4.28 -8.33 -14.86
C SER A 388 3.85 -6.89 -14.59
N MET A 389 2.55 -6.62 -14.43
CA MET A 389 2.00 -5.31 -14.06
C MET A 389 1.92 -5.15 -12.54
N ALA A 390 1.83 -6.23 -11.77
CA ALA A 390 1.79 -6.19 -10.31
C ALA A 390 3.17 -5.89 -9.70
N ALA A 391 4.24 -6.55 -10.20
CA ALA A 391 5.62 -6.35 -9.75
C ALA A 391 6.11 -4.88 -9.76
N PRO A 392 5.90 -4.10 -10.84
CA PRO A 392 6.31 -2.69 -10.85
C PRO A 392 5.51 -1.81 -9.88
N HIS A 393 4.27 -2.17 -9.51
CA HIS A 393 3.57 -1.43 -8.44
C HIS A 393 4.33 -1.54 -7.12
N ILE A 394 4.75 -2.76 -6.75
CA ILE A 394 5.54 -3.03 -5.55
C ILE A 394 6.91 -2.35 -5.63
N ALA A 395 7.58 -2.38 -6.79
CA ALA A 395 8.86 -1.69 -6.97
C ALA A 395 8.75 -0.17 -6.74
N GLY A 396 7.68 0.47 -7.24
CA GLY A 396 7.43 1.88 -6.99
C GLY A 396 7.15 2.20 -5.52
N ILE A 397 6.38 1.35 -4.83
CA ILE A 397 6.13 1.49 -3.38
C ILE A 397 7.43 1.31 -2.59
N ALA A 398 8.19 0.26 -2.88
CA ALA A 398 9.48 -0.02 -2.26
C ALA A 398 10.48 1.13 -2.46
N ALA A 399 10.49 1.75 -3.64
CA ALA A 399 11.33 2.91 -3.92
C ALA A 399 10.93 4.11 -3.06
N MET A 400 9.64 4.39 -2.92
CA MET A 400 9.19 5.46 -2.02
C MET A 400 9.53 5.18 -0.55
N LEU A 401 9.37 3.92 -0.10
CA LEU A 401 9.79 3.51 1.25
C LEU A 401 11.29 3.67 1.46
N LYS A 402 12.12 3.30 0.47
CA LYS A 402 13.56 3.53 0.51
C LYS A 402 13.92 5.02 0.56
N GLY A 403 13.13 5.87 -0.09
CA GLY A 403 13.28 7.33 -0.03
C GLY A 403 12.97 7.90 1.36
N VAL A 404 11.92 7.40 2.02
CA VAL A 404 11.54 7.80 3.38
C VAL A 404 12.49 7.22 4.44
N HIS A 405 12.91 5.97 4.25
CA HIS A 405 13.77 5.23 5.15
C HIS A 405 15.05 4.75 4.43
N PRO A 406 16.01 5.65 4.15
CA PRO A 406 17.24 5.30 3.42
C PRO A 406 18.08 4.21 4.09
N ASP A 407 17.99 4.09 5.42
CA ASP A 407 18.75 3.14 6.22
C ASP A 407 18.14 1.72 6.23
N TRP A 408 16.89 1.55 5.78
CA TRP A 408 16.24 0.24 5.79
C TRP A 408 16.88 -0.71 4.77
N SER A 409 17.06 -1.96 5.22
CA SER A 409 17.47 -3.07 4.36
C SER A 409 16.36 -3.44 3.36
N PRO A 410 16.67 -4.22 2.31
CA PRO A 410 15.64 -4.82 1.47
C PRO A 410 14.61 -5.64 2.27
N SER A 411 15.06 -6.43 3.23
CA SER A 411 14.21 -7.28 4.07
C SER A 411 13.30 -6.46 4.98
N ALA A 412 13.78 -5.33 5.51
CA ALA A 412 12.98 -4.38 6.28
C ALA A 412 11.87 -3.76 5.44
N ILE A 413 12.18 -3.31 4.22
CA ILE A 413 11.21 -2.74 3.27
C ILE A 413 10.16 -3.79 2.88
N GLN A 414 10.60 -5.01 2.59
CA GLN A 414 9.71 -6.14 2.32
C GLN A 414 8.80 -6.44 3.52
N SER A 415 9.36 -6.53 4.72
CA SER A 415 8.60 -6.77 5.95
C SER A 415 7.55 -5.70 6.20
N ALA A 416 7.89 -4.43 6.00
CA ALA A 416 6.94 -3.33 6.18
C ALA A 416 5.71 -3.51 5.29
N MET A 417 5.92 -3.80 3.99
CA MET A 417 4.82 -4.02 3.06
C MET A 417 4.00 -5.29 3.36
N MET A 418 4.64 -6.38 3.75
CA MET A 418 3.97 -7.64 4.05
C MET A 418 3.12 -7.56 5.32
N THR A 419 3.69 -7.06 6.41
CA THR A 419 3.02 -7.01 7.72
C THR A 419 1.88 -5.99 7.78
N THR A 420 1.88 -5.00 6.89
CA THR A 420 0.81 -4.00 6.80
C THR A 420 -0.14 -4.24 5.64
N ALA A 421 0.03 -5.31 4.86
CA ALA A 421 -0.87 -5.67 3.78
C ALA A 421 -2.30 -5.91 4.31
N ASN A 422 -3.29 -5.58 3.48
CA ASN A 422 -4.69 -5.77 3.81
C ASN A 422 -5.18 -7.13 3.29
N PRO A 423 -5.56 -8.07 4.16
CA PRO A 423 -6.13 -9.36 3.74
C PRO A 423 -7.63 -9.26 3.38
N LEU A 424 -8.24 -8.08 3.51
CA LEU A 424 -9.65 -7.84 3.26
C LEU A 424 -9.91 -7.10 1.94
N ASP A 425 -11.05 -7.41 1.33
CA ASP A 425 -11.58 -6.72 0.17
C ASP A 425 -12.36 -5.44 0.53
N ASN A 426 -12.87 -4.73 -0.48
CA ASN A 426 -13.69 -3.53 -0.35
C ASN A 426 -15.11 -3.77 0.22
N THR A 427 -15.42 -5.01 0.62
CA THR A 427 -16.59 -5.41 1.40
C THR A 427 -16.25 -5.79 2.85
N GLU A 428 -14.99 -5.56 3.25
CA GLU A 428 -14.43 -5.91 4.57
C GLU A 428 -14.44 -7.43 4.85
N LYS A 429 -14.50 -8.24 3.79
CA LYS A 429 -14.42 -9.70 3.86
C LYS A 429 -13.04 -10.19 3.43
N PRO A 430 -12.61 -11.40 3.85
CA PRO A 430 -11.37 -11.98 3.35
C PRO A 430 -11.33 -12.00 1.83
N ILE A 431 -10.21 -11.56 1.27
CA ILE A 431 -9.97 -11.62 -0.19
C ILE A 431 -10.14 -13.05 -0.67
N LYS A 432 -10.86 -13.21 -1.77
CA LYS A 432 -11.12 -14.52 -2.39
C LYS A 432 -10.24 -14.74 -3.61
N THR A 433 -10.15 -15.98 -4.03
CA THR A 433 -9.64 -16.30 -5.37
C THR A 433 -10.73 -16.05 -6.41
N ALA A 434 -10.35 -16.00 -7.68
CA ALA A 434 -11.27 -16.02 -8.81
C ALA A 434 -12.26 -17.21 -8.75
N TYR A 435 -11.95 -18.31 -8.06
CA TYR A 435 -12.80 -19.49 -7.94
C TYR A 435 -13.62 -19.52 -6.64
N GLY A 436 -13.62 -18.42 -5.89
CA GLY A 436 -14.29 -18.32 -4.59
C GLY A 436 -13.39 -18.58 -3.40
N ASP A 437 -13.98 -19.16 -2.34
CA ASP A 437 -13.28 -19.45 -1.09
C ASP A 437 -12.31 -20.61 -1.30
N SER A 438 -11.05 -20.41 -0.94
CA SER A 438 -10.02 -21.44 -1.05
C SER A 438 -9.17 -21.49 0.22
N ASP A 439 -8.92 -22.70 0.71
CA ASP A 439 -8.10 -22.95 1.90
C ASP A 439 -6.62 -22.57 1.68
N ASP A 440 -6.20 -22.41 0.43
CA ASP A 440 -4.83 -22.06 0.03
C ASP A 440 -4.63 -20.56 -0.26
N ILE A 441 -5.55 -19.69 0.16
CA ILE A 441 -5.53 -18.26 -0.16
C ILE A 441 -4.19 -17.57 0.17
N SER A 442 -3.51 -17.98 1.24
CA SER A 442 -2.18 -17.46 1.60
C SER A 442 -1.09 -17.82 0.58
N LEU A 443 -1.21 -18.97 -0.11
CA LEU A 443 -0.35 -19.37 -1.22
C LEU A 443 -0.80 -18.75 -2.57
N ALA A 444 -1.93 -18.04 -2.57
CA ALA A 444 -2.43 -17.31 -3.73
C ALA A 444 -2.06 -15.82 -3.69
N MET A 445 -2.16 -15.18 -2.53
CA MET A 445 -1.96 -13.72 -2.37
C MET A 445 -0.80 -13.33 -1.44
N GLY A 446 -0.18 -14.28 -0.75
CA GLY A 446 0.78 -13.99 0.31
C GLY A 446 0.10 -13.29 1.49
N SER A 447 0.66 -12.14 1.88
CA SER A 447 0.20 -11.38 3.04
C SER A 447 -1.10 -10.59 2.79
N GLY A 448 -1.55 -10.48 1.53
CA GLY A 448 -2.72 -9.70 1.14
C GLY A 448 -2.40 -8.57 0.15
N LEU A 449 -3.37 -7.68 -0.08
CA LEU A 449 -3.19 -6.51 -0.94
C LEU A 449 -2.26 -5.49 -0.27
N VAL A 450 -1.24 -5.02 -0.98
CA VAL A 450 -0.34 -3.98 -0.47
C VAL A 450 -1.08 -2.71 -0.03
N ASP A 451 -0.74 -2.20 1.16
CA ASP A 451 -1.17 -0.90 1.68
C ASP A 451 0.03 0.05 1.81
N PRO A 452 0.25 0.94 0.84
CA PRO A 452 1.43 1.81 0.83
C PRO A 452 1.49 2.78 2.01
N ASN A 453 0.33 3.23 2.51
CA ASN A 453 0.30 4.23 3.58
C ASN A 453 0.66 3.59 4.92
N ARG A 454 0.16 2.39 5.20
CA ARG A 454 0.51 1.70 6.44
C ARG A 454 1.96 1.23 6.41
N ALA A 455 2.47 0.85 5.25
CA ALA A 455 3.85 0.38 5.10
C ALA A 455 4.91 1.46 5.41
N VAL A 456 4.55 2.76 5.42
CA VAL A 456 5.50 3.83 5.77
C VAL A 456 5.87 3.82 7.25
N ASP A 457 4.98 3.34 8.11
CA ASP A 457 5.20 3.24 9.54
C ASP A 457 4.59 1.92 10.05
N PRO A 458 5.29 0.80 9.84
CA PRO A 458 4.80 -0.53 10.20
C PRO A 458 4.90 -0.80 11.71
N GLY A 459 5.52 0.10 12.49
CA GLY A 459 5.88 -0.11 13.88
C GLY A 459 7.01 -1.14 14.06
N LEU A 460 6.77 -2.39 13.67
CA LEU A 460 7.73 -3.49 13.78
C LEU A 460 8.10 -4.05 12.41
N ILE A 461 9.34 -4.50 12.26
CA ILE A 461 9.82 -5.22 11.07
C ILE A 461 10.57 -6.49 11.43
N TYR A 462 10.50 -7.48 10.53
CA TYR A 462 11.35 -8.66 10.50
C TYR A 462 12.53 -8.35 9.59
N ASP A 463 13.64 -7.92 10.18
CA ASP A 463 14.84 -7.57 9.42
C ASP A 463 15.76 -8.79 9.24
N ALA A 464 16.50 -8.82 8.13
CA ALA A 464 17.48 -9.85 7.83
C ALA A 464 18.70 -9.23 7.13
N THR A 465 19.88 -9.75 7.46
CA THR A 465 21.16 -9.27 6.93
C THR A 465 21.60 -10.11 5.73
N PRO A 466 22.53 -9.60 4.90
CA PRO A 466 23.19 -10.41 3.87
C PRO A 466 23.78 -11.73 4.41
N GLN A 467 24.27 -11.74 5.65
CA GLN A 467 24.82 -12.95 6.27
C GLN A 467 23.74 -13.99 6.58
N ASP A 468 22.51 -13.58 6.89
CA ASP A 468 21.40 -14.51 7.14
C ASP A 468 21.03 -15.26 5.85
N TYR A 469 21.05 -14.58 4.70
CA TYR A 469 20.84 -15.21 3.39
C TYR A 469 22.00 -16.15 2.98
N VAL A 470 23.24 -15.85 3.38
CA VAL A 470 24.36 -16.78 3.21
C VAL A 470 24.19 -18.03 4.08
N ASN A 471 23.80 -17.85 5.35
CA ASN A 471 23.54 -18.97 6.27
C ASN A 471 22.39 -19.85 5.76
N LEU A 472 21.37 -19.23 5.16
CA LEU A 472 20.28 -19.90 4.47
C LEU A 472 20.79 -20.73 3.29
N LEU A 473 21.58 -20.16 2.39
CA LEU A 473 22.16 -20.91 1.27
C LEU A 473 23.02 -22.08 1.73
N CYS A 474 23.79 -21.89 2.80
CA CYS A 474 24.59 -22.94 3.41
C CYS A 474 23.75 -24.11 3.98
N SER A 475 22.47 -23.88 4.32
CA SER A 475 21.56 -24.92 4.79
C SER A 475 20.92 -25.76 3.66
N MET A 476 21.05 -25.33 2.40
CA MET A 476 20.36 -25.93 1.25
C MET A 476 21.05 -27.19 0.68
N ASN A 477 22.05 -27.77 1.38
CA ASN A 477 22.82 -28.96 0.93
C ASN A 477 23.39 -28.85 -0.49
N LEU A 478 23.78 -27.64 -0.91
CA LEU A 478 24.39 -27.39 -2.22
C LEU A 478 25.86 -27.85 -2.22
N THR A 479 26.36 -28.30 -3.37
CA THR A 479 27.80 -28.46 -3.58
C THR A 479 28.50 -27.10 -3.56
N GLU A 480 29.80 -27.07 -3.24
CA GLU A 480 30.56 -25.81 -3.24
C GLU A 480 30.53 -25.10 -4.61
N ALA A 481 30.50 -25.87 -5.70
CA ALA A 481 30.36 -25.32 -7.05
C ALA A 481 29.00 -24.65 -7.25
N GLN A 482 27.90 -25.31 -6.88
CA GLN A 482 26.55 -24.74 -6.97
C GLN A 482 26.38 -23.51 -6.06
N PHE A 483 26.93 -23.56 -4.84
CA PHE A 483 26.96 -22.42 -3.94
C PHE A 483 27.69 -21.24 -4.59
N LYS A 484 28.89 -21.47 -5.16
CA LYS A 484 29.65 -20.42 -5.86
C LYS A 484 28.93 -19.87 -7.07
N THR A 485 28.14 -20.68 -7.79
CA THR A 485 27.30 -20.20 -8.89
C THR A 485 26.28 -19.17 -8.41
N ILE A 486 25.62 -19.42 -7.27
CA ILE A 486 24.58 -18.53 -6.74
C ILE A 486 25.19 -17.33 -6.01
N ALA A 487 26.13 -17.58 -5.11
CA ALA A 487 26.74 -16.53 -4.28
C ALA A 487 27.73 -15.65 -5.05
N GLY A 488 28.23 -16.13 -6.20
CA GLY A 488 29.22 -15.44 -7.01
C GLY A 488 30.44 -15.01 -6.19
N SER A 489 30.87 -13.77 -6.40
CA SER A 489 31.92 -13.13 -5.59
C SER A 489 31.37 -12.43 -4.33
N SER A 490 30.04 -12.42 -4.14
CA SER A 490 29.36 -11.68 -3.08
C SER A 490 29.51 -12.32 -1.70
N ALA A 491 29.77 -13.62 -1.63
CA ALA A 491 30.09 -14.32 -0.39
C ALA A 491 31.16 -15.39 -0.60
N LYS A 492 32.10 -15.50 0.34
CA LYS A 492 32.98 -16.67 0.42
C LYS A 492 32.17 -17.85 0.96
N HIS A 493 32.47 -19.07 0.48
CA HIS A 493 31.90 -20.29 1.05
C HIS A 493 32.43 -20.50 2.47
N HIS A 494 31.79 -19.84 3.43
CA HIS A 494 32.11 -19.92 4.86
C HIS A 494 30.85 -20.29 5.64
N CYS A 495 30.43 -21.55 5.45
CA CYS A 495 29.23 -22.12 6.05
C CYS A 495 29.50 -22.61 7.49
N SER A 496 30.00 -21.72 8.35
CA SER A 496 30.27 -22.05 9.76
C SER A 496 28.99 -22.12 10.61
N ASN A 497 27.92 -21.41 10.22
CA ASN A 497 26.63 -21.37 10.92
C ASN A 497 25.44 -21.53 9.94
N PRO A 498 25.25 -22.69 9.28
CA PRO A 498 24.09 -22.91 8.40
C PRO A 498 22.78 -22.82 9.19
N SER A 499 21.76 -22.18 8.62
CA SER A 499 20.43 -22.04 9.25
C SER A 499 19.33 -21.90 8.19
N ASP A 500 18.28 -22.70 8.29
CA ASP A 500 17.09 -22.64 7.42
C ASP A 500 15.93 -21.82 8.02
N ASP A 501 16.09 -21.30 9.25
CA ASP A 501 15.08 -20.51 9.98
C ASP A 501 15.32 -19.01 9.79
N ILE A 502 15.25 -18.57 8.53
CA ILE A 502 15.41 -17.17 8.17
C ILE A 502 14.30 -16.30 8.82
N ASN A 503 14.68 -15.10 9.28
CA ASN A 503 13.77 -14.16 9.95
C ASN A 503 12.78 -13.51 8.96
N TYR A 504 11.77 -14.27 8.56
CA TYR A 504 10.82 -13.90 7.50
C TYR A 504 9.44 -13.53 8.07
N PRO A 505 8.71 -12.55 7.50
CA PRO A 505 7.41 -12.09 7.99
C PRO A 505 6.23 -13.05 7.68
N SER A 506 6.52 -14.32 7.38
CA SER A 506 5.51 -15.36 7.16
C SER A 506 5.99 -16.73 7.68
N TYR A 507 5.05 -17.67 7.76
CA TYR A 507 5.26 -19.00 8.29
C TYR A 507 4.63 -20.03 7.37
N ILE A 508 5.34 -21.13 7.10
CA ILE A 508 4.81 -22.29 6.37
C ILE A 508 5.24 -23.56 7.08
N ALA A 509 4.27 -24.45 7.34
CA ALA A 509 4.50 -25.75 7.96
C ALA A 509 4.18 -26.84 6.94
N LEU A 510 5.18 -27.63 6.57
CA LEU A 510 5.07 -28.69 5.56
C LEU A 510 4.82 -30.04 6.26
N PHE A 511 3.93 -30.84 5.69
CA PHE A 511 3.68 -32.22 6.14
C PHE A 511 3.70 -33.17 4.94
N ARG A 512 4.02 -34.44 5.17
CA ARG A 512 4.01 -35.45 4.10
C ARG A 512 2.58 -35.92 3.86
N PRO A 513 2.06 -35.87 2.61
CA PRO A 513 0.70 -36.29 2.31
C PRO A 513 0.53 -37.82 2.31
N ASN A 514 1.60 -38.59 2.07
CA ASN A 514 1.55 -40.05 1.93
C ASN A 514 2.24 -40.76 3.11
N GLY A 515 1.47 -41.08 4.16
CA GLY A 515 1.88 -41.87 5.32
C GLY A 515 0.80 -41.93 6.41
N ASN A 516 1.01 -42.71 7.47
CA ASN A 516 0.18 -42.59 8.68
C ASN A 516 0.38 -41.18 9.24
N TYR A 517 -0.68 -40.37 9.26
CA TYR A 517 -0.66 -39.03 9.85
C TYR A 517 -0.23 -39.14 11.32
N THR A 518 0.99 -38.69 11.59
CA THR A 518 1.57 -38.60 12.94
C THR A 518 1.60 -37.13 13.33
N TRP A 519 1.51 -36.85 14.63
CA TRP A 519 1.67 -35.50 15.14
C TRP A 519 3.04 -34.94 14.75
N LEU A 520 3.06 -33.81 14.03
CA LEU A 520 4.27 -33.09 13.63
C LEU A 520 4.34 -31.77 14.40
N GLU A 521 5.52 -31.47 14.94
CA GLU A 521 5.80 -30.19 15.60
C GLU A 521 6.85 -29.43 14.78
N GLN A 522 6.56 -28.18 14.42
CA GLN A 522 7.48 -27.28 13.74
C GLN A 522 7.63 -26.01 14.59
N LYS A 523 8.87 -25.59 14.84
CA LYS A 523 9.19 -24.35 15.57
C LYS A 523 9.80 -23.34 14.62
N PHE A 524 9.43 -22.08 14.80
CA PHE A 524 9.94 -20.94 14.05
C PHE A 524 10.44 -19.89 15.04
N ARG A 525 11.66 -19.40 14.85
CA ARG A 525 12.23 -18.30 15.63
C ARG A 525 12.17 -17.02 14.81
N ARG A 526 11.70 -15.94 15.43
CA ARG A 526 11.67 -14.61 14.81
C ARG A 526 12.25 -13.56 15.74
N THR A 527 12.87 -12.55 15.13
CA THR A 527 13.32 -11.33 15.78
C THR A 527 12.57 -10.17 15.14
N VAL A 528 11.89 -9.38 15.94
CA VAL A 528 11.19 -8.17 15.45
C VAL A 528 11.91 -6.93 15.96
N THR A 529 12.20 -6.00 15.05
CA THR A 529 12.86 -4.72 15.34
C THR A 529 11.82 -3.62 15.33
N ASN A 530 11.81 -2.78 16.36
CA ASN A 530 10.98 -1.57 16.37
C ASN A 530 11.59 -0.49 15.48
N VAL A 531 10.81 -0.02 14.52
CA VAL A 531 11.15 1.06 13.57
C VAL A 531 10.13 2.19 13.56
N GLY A 532 9.07 2.09 14.36
CA GLY A 532 8.17 3.21 14.59
C GLY A 532 8.92 4.39 15.19
N ALA A 533 8.47 5.60 14.87
CA ALA A 533 8.93 6.76 15.60
C ALA A 533 8.58 6.55 17.08
N VAL A 534 9.58 6.32 17.92
CA VAL A 534 9.42 6.44 19.37
C VAL A 534 9.35 7.94 19.70
N ASP A 535 8.31 8.59 19.18
CA ASP A 535 7.63 9.67 19.87
C ASP A 535 6.47 8.99 20.59
N ASP A 536 6.76 8.04 21.48
CA ASP A 536 5.75 7.51 22.39
C ASP A 536 5.44 8.63 23.40
N PRO A 537 4.33 9.38 23.24
CA PRO A 537 4.04 10.50 24.11
C PRO A 537 3.68 10.01 25.53
N ASP A 538 3.46 8.69 25.73
CA ASP A 538 3.27 8.08 27.04
C ASP A 538 4.56 8.23 27.86
N VAL A 539 5.73 8.22 27.20
CA VAL A 539 7.02 8.38 27.88
C VAL A 539 7.23 9.81 28.36
N LEU A 540 6.73 10.82 27.63
CA LEU A 540 6.84 12.23 28.02
C LEU A 540 5.77 12.66 29.05
N SER A 541 4.72 11.86 29.24
CA SER A 541 3.69 12.08 30.26
C SER A 541 3.84 11.19 31.50
N SER A 542 4.81 10.26 31.47
CA SER A 542 5.16 9.36 32.58
C SER A 542 5.90 10.07 33.71
N ASN A 543 5.46 9.83 34.95
CA ASN A 543 6.15 10.23 36.17
C ASN A 543 7.08 9.13 36.72
N PHE A 544 7.27 8.01 36.00
CA PHE A 544 7.92 6.81 36.50
C PHE A 544 9.33 6.61 35.90
N PHE A 545 10.35 6.98 36.67
CA PHE A 545 11.77 6.82 36.33
C PHE A 545 12.52 6.12 37.47
N PRO A 546 12.45 4.77 37.57
CA PRO A 546 13.08 4.05 38.67
C PRO A 546 14.61 4.06 38.63
N ASN A 547 15.22 4.39 37.48
CA ASN A 547 16.68 4.42 37.32
C ASN A 547 17.12 5.76 36.72
N PRO A 548 18.36 6.23 36.97
CA PRO A 548 18.90 7.42 36.31
C PRO A 548 18.87 7.25 34.78
N GLY A 549 18.02 8.01 34.10
CA GLY A 549 17.82 7.93 32.67
C GLY A 549 17.27 9.24 32.11
N VAL A 550 17.54 9.50 30.84
CA VAL A 550 17.00 10.63 30.09
C VAL A 550 16.35 10.08 28.82
N VAL A 551 15.16 10.59 28.51
CA VAL A 551 14.45 10.25 27.28
C VAL A 551 14.78 11.34 26.26
N ILE A 552 15.17 10.91 25.06
CA ILE A 552 15.50 11.78 23.93
C ILE A 552 14.71 11.28 22.71
N SER A 553 14.41 12.16 21.75
CA SER A 553 13.70 11.72 20.54
C SER A 553 14.58 10.77 19.72
N THR A 554 13.96 10.01 18.83
CA THR A 554 14.67 9.17 17.86
C THR A 554 15.68 9.96 17.01
N LYS A 555 15.38 11.23 16.70
CA LYS A 555 16.27 12.11 15.94
C LYS A 555 17.54 12.42 16.71
N GLU A 556 17.45 12.82 17.98
CA GLU A 556 18.63 13.03 18.82
C GLU A 556 19.32 11.69 19.15
N GLY A 557 18.56 10.62 19.32
CA GLY A 557 19.07 9.27 19.56
C GLY A 557 20.04 8.80 18.47
N LYS A 558 19.72 9.05 17.18
CA LYS A 558 20.64 8.76 16.06
C LYS A 558 21.99 9.47 16.23
N GLN A 559 21.98 10.74 16.65
CA GLN A 559 23.21 11.52 16.87
C GLN A 559 24.03 10.97 18.05
N VAL A 560 23.37 10.56 19.13
CA VAL A 560 24.02 9.96 20.29
C VAL A 560 24.64 8.60 19.93
N ILE A 561 23.94 7.75 19.18
CA ILE A 561 24.44 6.46 18.70
C ILE A 561 25.63 6.65 17.76
N GLU A 562 25.56 7.61 16.84
CA GLU A 562 26.66 7.93 15.93
C GLU A 562 27.91 8.38 16.71
N TYR A 563 27.74 9.27 17.69
CA TYR A 563 28.84 9.68 18.57
C TYR A 563 29.43 8.48 19.34
N ALA A 564 28.58 7.61 19.89
CA ALA A 564 28.99 6.45 20.66
C ALA A 564 29.76 5.42 19.83
N THR A 565 29.37 5.21 18.57
CA THR A 565 29.96 4.19 17.68
C THR A 565 31.23 4.66 16.99
N LYS A 566 31.36 5.95 16.69
CA LYS A 566 32.55 6.51 16.01
C LYS A 566 33.67 6.92 16.96
N SER A 567 33.38 7.07 18.26
CA SER A 567 34.36 7.50 19.26
C SER A 567 35.07 6.32 19.90
N VAL A 568 36.39 6.39 20.07
CA VAL A 568 37.19 5.31 20.71
C VAL A 568 36.85 5.13 22.19
N ARG A 569 36.42 6.21 22.88
CA ARG A 569 36.03 6.23 24.30
C ARG A 569 34.90 7.24 24.52
N PRO A 570 33.66 6.95 24.10
CA PRO A 570 32.54 7.86 24.27
C PRO A 570 32.25 8.08 25.75
N LYS A 571 31.93 9.33 26.13
CA LYS A 571 31.54 9.71 27.50
C LYS A 571 30.30 10.59 27.45
N ALA A 572 29.47 10.49 28.48
CA ALA A 572 28.29 11.33 28.67
C ALA A 572 28.14 11.71 30.15
N SER A 573 27.38 12.78 30.41
CA SER A 573 26.98 13.19 31.75
C SER A 573 25.52 13.61 31.69
N ILE A 574 24.75 13.29 32.74
CA ILE A 574 23.33 13.59 32.83
C ILE A 574 23.12 14.36 34.13
N SER A 575 22.42 15.49 34.04
CA SER A 575 21.94 16.26 35.18
C SER A 575 20.46 15.96 35.41
N PHE A 576 20.02 15.90 36.66
CA PHE A 576 18.64 15.61 37.05
C PHE A 576 18.08 16.77 37.89
N GLN A 577 16.75 16.78 38.11
CA GLN A 577 16.04 17.81 38.89
C GLN A 577 16.04 19.21 38.23
N GLU A 578 16.07 19.24 36.90
CA GLU A 578 15.95 20.47 36.12
C GLU A 578 14.47 20.71 35.77
N THR A 579 14.03 21.97 35.82
CA THR A 579 12.68 22.37 35.41
C THR A 579 12.77 23.47 34.36
N HIS A 580 12.20 23.20 33.20
CA HIS A 580 12.11 24.17 32.12
C HIS A 580 10.68 24.71 32.04
N ILE A 581 10.54 26.02 32.17
CA ILE A 581 9.29 26.74 31.96
C ILE A 581 9.23 27.30 30.53
N ASP A 582 8.05 27.72 30.08
CA ASP A 582 7.83 28.30 28.75
C ASP A 582 8.15 27.36 27.57
N VAL A 583 7.85 26.07 27.74
CA VAL A 583 7.93 25.07 26.66
C VAL A 583 6.96 25.46 25.53
N LYS A 584 7.45 25.41 24.29
CA LYS A 584 6.70 25.77 23.07
C LYS A 584 6.71 24.59 22.08
N PRO A 585 5.57 24.21 21.49
CA PRO A 585 4.23 24.76 21.72
C PRO A 585 3.57 24.24 23.01
N ALA A 586 2.81 25.09 23.70
CA ALA A 586 1.92 24.69 24.80
C ALA A 586 0.71 25.64 24.92
N PRO A 587 -0.51 25.15 25.22
CA PRO A 587 -0.84 23.76 25.47
C PRO A 587 -0.95 22.92 24.20
N MET A 588 -0.92 21.60 24.40
CA MET A 588 -1.32 20.59 23.42
C MET A 588 -2.36 19.68 24.05
N VAL A 589 -3.27 19.12 23.25
CA VAL A 589 -4.20 18.09 23.73
C VAL A 589 -3.44 16.78 23.90
N SER A 590 -3.37 16.28 25.13
CA SER A 590 -2.69 15.02 25.46
C SER A 590 -3.30 13.85 24.70
N GLU A 591 -2.48 12.88 24.29
CA GLU A 591 -2.94 11.73 23.49
C GLU A 591 -4.00 10.89 24.21
N PHE A 592 -3.83 10.69 25.53
CA PHE A 592 -4.72 9.90 26.38
C PHE A 592 -6.08 10.59 26.59
N SER A 593 -6.22 11.85 26.18
CA SER A 593 -7.48 12.57 26.30
C SER A 593 -8.52 11.95 25.35
N SER A 594 -9.63 11.49 25.92
CA SER A 594 -10.74 10.99 25.13
C SER A 594 -11.34 12.09 24.26
N ARG A 595 -11.62 11.75 23.00
CA ARG A 595 -12.17 12.65 21.98
C ARG A 595 -13.65 12.34 21.72
N GLY A 596 -14.40 13.35 21.32
CA GLY A 596 -15.78 13.21 20.90
C GLY A 596 -15.96 12.68 19.48
N PRO A 597 -17.22 12.58 19.01
CA PRO A 597 -18.43 12.99 19.73
C PRO A 597 -18.80 12.05 20.88
N SER A 598 -19.57 12.55 21.85
CA SER A 598 -20.06 11.73 22.97
C SER A 598 -20.99 10.62 22.47
N ARG A 599 -20.68 9.36 22.83
CA ARG A 599 -21.54 8.21 22.49
C ARG A 599 -22.92 8.27 23.13
N SER A 600 -23.05 8.99 24.25
CA SER A 600 -24.32 9.09 25.00
C SER A 600 -25.30 10.08 24.36
N TYR A 601 -24.80 11.09 23.66
CA TYR A 601 -25.64 12.07 22.97
C TYR A 601 -24.85 12.82 21.91
N LEU A 602 -25.14 12.56 20.63
CA LEU A 602 -24.37 13.07 19.50
C LEU A 602 -24.66 14.54 19.14
N ARG A 603 -25.76 15.12 19.63
CA ARG A 603 -26.19 16.48 19.27
C ARG A 603 -25.53 17.59 20.11
N VAL A 604 -24.80 17.23 21.17
CA VAL A 604 -23.97 18.16 21.95
C VAL A 604 -22.52 17.74 21.82
N ALA A 605 -21.68 18.64 21.30
CA ALA A 605 -20.26 18.40 21.17
C ALA A 605 -19.59 18.22 22.54
N LYS A 606 -18.69 17.23 22.63
CA LYS A 606 -17.83 16.98 23.79
C LYS A 606 -16.42 16.66 23.29
N PRO A 607 -15.35 16.95 24.05
CA PRO A 607 -15.33 17.65 25.35
C PRO A 607 -15.67 19.15 25.22
N ASP A 608 -15.89 19.82 26.36
CA ASP A 608 -16.30 21.25 26.38
C ASP A 608 -15.12 22.22 26.29
N ILE A 609 -14.00 21.89 26.96
CA ILE A 609 -12.86 22.77 27.16
C ILE A 609 -11.62 21.95 27.54
N VAL A 610 -10.42 22.47 27.31
CA VAL A 610 -9.16 21.88 27.79
C VAL A 610 -8.56 22.69 28.95
N ALA A 611 -7.88 21.99 29.86
CA ALA A 611 -7.16 22.56 30.99
C ALA A 611 -5.88 21.76 31.29
N PRO A 612 -4.93 22.30 32.06
CA PRO A 612 -3.69 21.61 32.40
C PRO A 612 -3.94 20.27 33.11
N GLY A 613 -3.38 19.18 32.58
CA GLY A 613 -3.60 17.83 33.11
C GLY A 613 -2.43 16.86 32.95
N VAL A 614 -1.24 17.32 32.55
CA VAL A 614 -0.04 16.48 32.40
C VAL A 614 0.97 16.88 33.46
N LEU A 615 1.50 15.90 34.20
CA LEU A 615 2.50 16.08 35.25
C LEU A 615 2.13 17.22 36.23
N ILE A 616 0.89 17.23 36.70
CA ILE A 616 0.40 18.21 37.67
C ILE A 616 0.92 17.83 39.06
N LEU A 617 1.67 18.73 39.67
CA LEU A 617 2.14 18.59 41.06
C LEU A 617 0.99 18.91 42.01
N ALA A 618 0.55 17.92 42.79
CA ALA A 618 -0.53 18.08 43.76
C ALA A 618 -0.23 17.37 45.07
N ALA A 619 -1.04 17.66 46.10
CA ALA A 619 -0.91 17.04 47.41
C ALA A 619 -1.07 15.52 47.33
N TRP A 620 -0.24 14.79 48.07
CA TRP A 620 -0.18 13.34 48.09
C TRP A 620 -0.10 12.83 49.53
N PRO A 621 -0.79 11.73 49.87
CA PRO A 621 -0.72 11.17 51.22
C PRO A 621 0.70 10.70 51.56
N SER A 622 1.26 11.21 52.65
CA SER A 622 2.64 10.97 53.08
C SER A 622 2.94 9.51 53.46
N ASN A 623 1.92 8.68 53.64
CA ASN A 623 2.04 7.24 53.93
C ASN A 623 1.93 6.35 52.69
N VAL A 624 1.87 6.94 51.50
CA VAL A 624 1.83 6.24 50.22
C VAL A 624 3.02 6.70 49.38
N SER A 625 3.79 5.74 48.86
CA SER A 625 4.94 6.01 48.00
C SER A 625 4.58 6.97 46.86
N ALA A 626 5.34 8.04 46.73
CA ALA A 626 5.24 9.03 45.65
C ALA A 626 6.15 8.70 44.46
N ALA A 627 7.30 8.04 44.69
CA ALA A 627 8.22 7.59 43.66
C ALA A 627 8.99 6.32 44.08
N VAL A 628 9.68 5.68 43.14
CA VAL A 628 10.49 4.47 43.39
C VAL A 628 11.89 4.65 42.80
N ILE A 629 12.94 4.22 43.52
CA ILE A 629 14.30 4.02 42.99
C ILE A 629 14.55 2.51 42.90
N GLY A 630 15.01 2.05 41.74
CA GLY A 630 15.23 0.66 41.40
C GLY A 630 13.92 -0.13 41.46
N VAL A 631 13.92 -1.24 42.21
CA VAL A 631 12.76 -2.15 42.33
C VAL A 631 12.16 -2.20 43.74
N ASN A 632 12.79 -1.55 44.73
CA ASN A 632 12.46 -1.76 46.13
C ASN A 632 12.69 -0.55 47.06
N THR A 633 13.14 0.59 46.54
CA THR A 633 13.32 1.80 47.35
C THR A 633 12.16 2.75 47.08
N PHE A 634 11.20 2.80 47.99
CA PHE A 634 10.04 3.68 47.90
C PHE A 634 10.34 5.03 48.54
N LEU A 635 9.92 6.11 47.89
CA LEU A 635 10.10 7.48 48.36
C LEU A 635 8.76 8.08 48.71
N ASP A 636 8.67 8.63 49.92
CA ASP A 636 7.49 9.35 50.40
C ASP A 636 7.65 10.86 50.17
N SER A 637 6.55 11.53 49.85
CA SER A 637 6.49 12.97 49.63
C SER A 637 5.06 13.45 49.89
N ASP A 638 4.92 14.66 50.44
CA ASP A 638 3.63 15.32 50.59
C ASP A 638 3.04 15.77 49.23
N TYR A 639 3.81 15.62 48.15
CA TYR A 639 3.45 15.99 46.79
C TYR A 639 3.83 14.92 45.77
N ARG A 640 3.02 14.78 44.72
CA ARG A 640 3.26 13.89 43.58
C ARG A 640 2.85 14.55 42.27
N LEU A 641 3.58 14.25 41.19
CA LEU A 641 3.21 14.61 39.82
C LEU A 641 2.25 13.54 39.28
N GLU A 642 1.10 13.91 38.75
CA GLU A 642 0.18 12.98 38.10
C GLU A 642 -0.35 13.55 36.77
N SER A 643 -0.66 12.65 35.84
CA SER A 643 -1.20 12.98 34.53
C SER A 643 -2.60 12.38 34.37
N GLY A 644 -3.54 13.15 33.82
CA GLY A 644 -4.89 12.68 33.51
C GLY A 644 -5.91 13.80 33.36
N THR A 645 -7.03 13.50 32.71
CA THR A 645 -8.21 14.39 32.72
C THR A 645 -8.76 14.60 34.13
N SER A 646 -8.54 13.64 35.03
CA SER A 646 -8.76 13.76 36.48
C SER A 646 -7.98 14.90 37.13
N MET A 647 -6.83 15.31 36.57
CA MET A 647 -6.01 16.43 37.05
C MET A 647 -6.41 17.75 36.39
N ALA A 648 -6.97 17.70 35.17
CA ALA A 648 -7.55 18.87 34.51
C ALA A 648 -8.88 19.31 35.15
N ALA A 649 -9.75 18.37 35.52
CA ALA A 649 -11.06 18.64 36.13
C ALA A 649 -11.01 19.54 37.39
N PRO A 650 -10.12 19.35 38.39
CA PRO A 650 -10.06 20.22 39.56
C PRO A 650 -9.63 21.66 39.24
N HIS A 651 -8.83 21.89 38.19
CA HIS A 651 -8.52 23.25 37.73
C HIS A 651 -9.80 23.97 37.28
N ILE A 652 -10.62 23.32 36.44
CA ILE A 652 -11.90 23.86 35.98
C ILE A 652 -12.87 24.05 37.15
N ALA A 653 -12.92 23.12 38.12
CA ALA A 653 -13.76 23.27 39.30
C ALA A 653 -13.35 24.49 40.15
N GLY A 654 -12.04 24.71 40.34
CA GLY A 654 -11.52 25.90 41.02
C GLY A 654 -11.87 27.20 40.29
N ILE A 655 -11.72 27.23 38.96
CA ILE A 655 -12.10 28.38 38.13
C ILE A 655 -13.61 28.63 38.22
N ALA A 656 -14.44 27.60 38.11
CA ALA A 656 -15.89 27.74 38.26
C ALA A 656 -16.29 28.28 39.64
N ALA A 657 -15.60 27.86 40.72
CA ALA A 657 -15.83 28.39 42.06
C ALA A 657 -15.44 29.87 42.17
N MET A 658 -14.31 30.28 41.57
CA MET A 658 -13.91 31.69 41.50
C MET A 658 -14.92 32.52 40.72
N LEU A 659 -15.41 32.02 39.57
CA LEU A 659 -16.45 32.68 38.78
C LEU A 659 -17.77 32.79 39.56
N LYS A 660 -18.18 31.76 40.31
CA LYS A 660 -19.35 31.83 41.19
C LYS A 660 -19.18 32.83 42.32
N GLY A 661 -17.95 32.99 42.83
CA GLY A 661 -17.62 34.01 43.83
C GLY A 661 -17.70 35.43 43.27
N ALA A 662 -17.21 35.64 42.04
CA ALA A 662 -17.27 36.92 41.33
C ALA A 662 -18.71 37.26 40.87
N HIS A 663 -19.48 36.24 40.49
CA HIS A 663 -20.86 36.35 40.02
C HIS A 663 -21.80 35.42 40.79
N PRO A 664 -22.22 35.81 42.01
CA PRO A 664 -23.06 34.96 42.86
C PRO A 664 -24.40 34.56 42.24
N ASP A 665 -24.93 35.35 41.31
CA ASP A 665 -26.21 35.11 40.66
C ASP A 665 -26.13 34.21 39.42
N TRP A 666 -24.93 33.94 38.90
CA TRP A 666 -24.76 33.12 37.69
C TRP A 666 -25.20 31.67 37.91
N SER A 667 -25.92 31.13 36.93
CA SER A 667 -26.29 29.72 36.91
C SER A 667 -25.06 28.85 36.60
N PRO A 668 -25.08 27.54 36.91
CA PRO A 668 -24.03 26.63 36.46
C PRO A 668 -23.84 26.64 34.94
N SER A 669 -24.93 26.84 34.18
CA SER A 669 -24.90 26.98 32.72
C SER A 669 -24.21 28.28 32.30
N SER A 670 -24.49 29.40 32.98
CA SER A 670 -23.83 30.68 32.75
C SER A 670 -22.32 30.58 32.98
N ILE A 671 -21.89 29.96 34.09
CA ILE A 671 -20.47 29.76 34.42
C ILE A 671 -19.79 28.85 33.38
N ARG A 672 -20.44 27.76 32.98
CA ARG A 672 -19.93 26.88 31.92
C ARG A 672 -19.77 27.63 30.61
N SER A 673 -20.80 28.38 30.21
CA SER A 673 -20.79 29.15 28.97
C SER A 673 -19.71 30.23 28.97
N ALA A 674 -19.53 30.94 30.08
CA ALA A 674 -18.50 31.96 30.22
C ALA A 674 -17.10 31.37 29.99
N MET A 675 -16.80 30.21 30.56
CA MET A 675 -15.52 29.53 30.34
C MET A 675 -15.34 29.05 28.90
N MET A 676 -16.38 28.47 28.28
CA MET A 676 -16.29 27.96 26.91
C MET A 676 -16.13 29.09 25.88
N THR A 677 -16.96 30.14 25.97
CA THR A 677 -16.99 31.24 24.98
C THR A 677 -15.75 32.12 25.03
N THR A 678 -14.97 32.05 26.11
CA THR A 678 -13.73 32.83 26.29
C THR A 678 -12.46 32.00 26.20
N ALA A 679 -12.58 30.68 26.02
CA ALA A 679 -11.45 29.78 25.88
C ALA A 679 -10.56 30.18 24.70
N ASN A 680 -9.25 29.99 24.86
CA ASN A 680 -8.26 30.29 23.84
C ASN A 680 -7.98 29.05 22.97
N PRO A 681 -8.27 29.08 21.65
CA PRO A 681 -7.97 27.97 20.75
C PRO A 681 -6.50 27.95 20.30
N LEU A 682 -5.68 28.91 20.75
CA LEU A 682 -4.28 29.06 20.36
C LEU A 682 -3.33 28.62 21.48
N ASP A 683 -2.16 28.14 21.06
CA ASP A 683 -1.03 27.88 21.94
C ASP A 683 -0.20 29.14 22.21
N ASN A 684 0.83 29.00 23.06
CA ASN A 684 1.79 30.05 23.42
C ASN A 684 2.76 30.44 22.28
N THR A 685 2.53 29.94 21.06
CA THR A 685 3.17 30.35 19.82
C THR A 685 2.21 31.06 18.87
N GLU A 686 0.98 31.34 19.33
CA GLU A 686 -0.10 31.96 18.57
C GLU A 686 -0.60 31.10 17.39
N ASN A 687 -0.31 29.78 17.42
CA ASN A 687 -0.83 28.82 16.45
C ASN A 687 -2.00 28.01 17.04
N PRO A 688 -2.85 27.38 16.21
CA PRO A 688 -3.87 26.47 16.71
C PRO A 688 -3.29 25.41 17.64
N ILE A 689 -3.97 25.15 18.77
CA ILE A 689 -3.60 24.07 19.69
C ILE A 689 -3.53 22.76 18.89
N LYS A 690 -2.48 21.96 19.13
CA LYS A 690 -2.27 20.68 18.45
C LYS A 690 -2.64 19.49 19.31
N ALA A 691 -2.98 18.38 18.67
CA ALA A 691 -3.09 17.07 19.32
C ALA A 691 -1.70 16.41 19.42
N ALA A 692 -1.37 15.84 20.58
CA ALA A 692 -0.04 15.29 20.84
C ALA A 692 0.26 13.97 20.11
N ASP A 693 -0.77 13.22 19.72
CA ASP A 693 -0.68 11.93 19.03
C ASP A 693 -0.28 12.07 17.56
N ASP A 694 -0.94 12.95 16.80
CA ASP A 694 -0.70 13.09 15.36
C ASP A 694 -0.09 14.45 14.95
N LYS A 695 0.14 15.34 15.92
CA LYS A 695 0.69 16.70 15.76
C LYS A 695 -0.11 17.58 14.79
N LYS A 696 -1.37 17.23 14.50
CA LYS A 696 -2.30 18.06 13.72
C LYS A 696 -3.02 19.04 14.64
N ASP A 697 -3.68 20.01 14.01
CA ASP A 697 -4.53 20.97 14.71
C ASP A 697 -5.66 20.21 15.45
N ALA A 698 -5.81 20.50 16.73
CA ALA A 698 -6.85 19.95 17.57
C ALA A 698 -8.21 20.43 17.07
N THR A 699 -9.13 19.49 16.92
CA THR A 699 -10.51 19.79 16.51
C THR A 699 -11.35 20.13 17.74
N SER A 700 -12.54 20.69 17.52
CA SER A 700 -13.53 20.87 18.60
C SER A 700 -13.89 19.55 19.31
N LEU A 701 -13.79 18.41 18.62
CA LEU A 701 -14.00 17.09 19.21
C LEU A 701 -12.82 16.63 20.09
N SER A 702 -11.67 17.30 20.07
CA SER A 702 -10.53 16.97 20.93
C SER A 702 -10.25 18.01 22.01
N MET A 703 -10.42 19.30 21.74
CA MET A 703 -10.15 20.38 22.71
C MET A 703 -11.40 21.12 23.22
N GLY A 704 -12.58 20.85 22.65
CA GLY A 704 -13.75 21.68 22.89
C GLY A 704 -13.54 23.09 22.38
N ALA A 705 -13.85 24.10 23.20
CA ALA A 705 -13.69 25.50 22.84
C ALA A 705 -12.23 26.02 22.90
N GLY A 706 -11.30 25.26 23.48
CA GLY A 706 -9.90 25.67 23.66
C GLY A 706 -9.45 25.64 25.12
N LEU A 707 -8.29 26.22 25.41
CA LEU A 707 -7.74 26.31 26.76
C LEU A 707 -8.52 27.35 27.58
N VAL A 708 -8.93 26.97 28.79
CA VAL A 708 -9.63 27.88 29.70
C VAL A 708 -8.84 29.18 29.95
N ASP A 709 -9.51 30.32 29.84
CA ASP A 709 -8.99 31.64 30.21
C ASP A 709 -9.82 32.21 31.38
N PRO A 710 -9.37 32.03 32.63
CA PRO A 710 -10.12 32.48 33.80
C PRO A 710 -10.35 33.99 33.82
N ASN A 711 -9.40 34.77 33.31
CA ASN A 711 -9.47 36.23 33.38
C ASN A 711 -10.53 36.76 32.41
N ARG A 712 -10.59 36.19 31.20
CA ARG A 712 -11.64 36.53 30.23
C ARG A 712 -13.00 35.99 30.65
N ALA A 713 -13.06 34.82 31.28
CA ALA A 713 -14.31 34.22 31.72
C ALA A 713 -15.04 35.01 32.81
N VAL A 714 -14.37 35.92 33.53
CA VAL A 714 -15.02 36.83 34.50
C VAL A 714 -15.93 37.83 33.80
N ASP A 715 -15.62 38.26 32.57
CA ASP A 715 -16.46 39.18 31.81
C ASP A 715 -16.56 38.73 30.34
N PRO A 716 -17.38 37.69 30.06
CA PRO A 716 -17.49 37.10 28.73
C PRO A 716 -18.30 37.98 27.76
N GLY A 717 -18.94 39.04 28.26
CA GLY A 717 -19.89 39.89 27.52
C GLY A 717 -21.24 39.19 27.26
N LEU A 718 -21.24 38.07 26.54
CA LEU A 718 -22.43 37.26 26.24
C LEU A 718 -22.25 35.82 26.71
N ILE A 719 -23.34 35.23 27.17
CA ILE A 719 -23.41 33.82 27.58
C ILE A 719 -24.62 33.13 26.97
N TYR A 720 -24.50 31.83 26.78
CA TYR A 720 -25.59 30.90 26.51
C TYR A 720 -26.13 30.41 27.86
N ASP A 721 -27.28 30.92 28.27
CA ASP A 721 -27.90 30.58 29.56
C ASP A 721 -28.97 29.50 29.37
N ALA A 722 -28.56 28.24 29.51
CA ALA A 722 -29.48 27.11 29.54
C ALA A 722 -30.15 26.98 30.91
N THR A 723 -31.47 27.00 30.94
CA THR A 723 -32.27 26.86 32.16
C THR A 723 -32.46 25.38 32.53
N PRO A 724 -32.84 25.06 33.78
CA PRO A 724 -33.20 23.70 34.16
C PRO A 724 -34.32 23.08 33.29
N GLN A 725 -35.24 23.90 32.76
CA GLN A 725 -36.31 23.41 31.88
C GLN A 725 -35.77 22.99 30.51
N ASP A 726 -34.70 23.60 30.02
CA ASP A 726 -34.07 23.21 28.74
C ASP A 726 -33.47 21.80 28.81
N TYR A 727 -32.85 21.44 29.94
CA TYR A 727 -32.41 20.07 30.21
C TYR A 727 -33.57 19.08 30.32
N VAL A 728 -34.71 19.49 30.88
CA VAL A 728 -35.93 18.67 30.89
C VAL A 728 -36.44 18.46 29.47
N ASN A 729 -36.53 19.51 28.67
CA ASN A 729 -36.98 19.44 27.27
C ASN A 729 -36.05 18.55 26.42
N LEU A 730 -34.74 18.59 26.69
CA LEU A 730 -33.74 17.70 26.09
C LEU A 730 -34.00 16.23 26.43
N LEU A 731 -34.16 15.91 27.72
CA LEU A 731 -34.46 14.54 28.13
C LEU A 731 -35.79 14.05 27.55
N CYS A 732 -36.78 14.93 27.42
CA CYS A 732 -38.06 14.62 26.77
C CYS A 732 -37.91 14.35 25.27
N SER A 733 -36.94 14.94 24.57
CA SER A 733 -36.69 14.72 23.14
C SER A 733 -35.90 13.44 22.84
N MET A 734 -35.26 12.85 23.85
CA MET A 734 -34.45 11.63 23.75
C MET A 734 -35.26 10.30 23.78
N ASN A 735 -36.60 10.35 23.72
CA ASN A 735 -37.48 9.17 23.74
C ASN A 735 -37.29 8.21 24.93
N PHE A 736 -36.88 8.72 26.09
CA PHE A 736 -36.83 7.92 27.31
C PHE A 736 -38.23 7.53 27.79
N THR A 737 -38.35 6.35 28.41
CA THR A 737 -39.57 6.01 29.15
C THR A 737 -39.72 6.91 30.38
N GLU A 738 -40.94 7.05 30.89
CA GLU A 738 -41.20 7.86 32.09
C GLU A 738 -40.36 7.38 33.30
N GLU A 739 -40.13 6.07 33.42
CA GLU A 739 -39.28 5.48 34.44
C GLU A 739 -37.80 5.84 34.26
N GLN A 740 -37.29 5.78 33.03
CA GLN A 740 -35.92 6.21 32.69
C GLN A 740 -35.74 7.71 32.93
N PHE A 741 -36.71 8.53 32.53
CA PHE A 741 -36.70 9.97 32.80
C PHE A 741 -36.66 10.26 34.30
N LYS A 742 -37.53 9.62 35.09
CA LYS A 742 -37.57 9.81 36.56
C LYS A 742 -36.28 9.36 37.23
N THR A 743 -35.65 8.32 36.69
CA THR A 743 -34.34 7.83 37.15
C THR A 743 -33.25 8.89 36.92
N ILE A 744 -33.22 9.50 35.73
CA ILE A 744 -32.22 10.52 35.37
C ILE A 744 -32.47 11.84 36.12
N SER A 745 -33.73 12.30 36.15
CA SER A 745 -34.12 13.58 36.76
C SER A 745 -34.24 13.55 38.29
N ARG A 746 -34.14 12.36 38.90
CA ARG A 746 -34.21 12.14 40.37
C ARG A 746 -35.38 12.89 41.01
N SER A 747 -36.60 12.56 40.57
CA SER A 747 -37.94 12.96 41.10
C SER A 747 -38.23 14.44 41.39
N SER A 748 -37.27 15.35 41.22
CA SER A 748 -37.34 16.76 41.63
C SER A 748 -37.69 17.70 40.47
N ALA A 749 -37.46 17.29 39.23
CA ALA A 749 -37.99 17.99 38.07
C ALA A 749 -39.46 17.61 37.84
N LYS A 750 -40.37 18.59 37.74
CA LYS A 750 -41.73 18.32 37.25
C LYS A 750 -41.59 17.75 35.84
N HIS A 751 -42.13 16.55 35.60
CA HIS A 751 -42.18 15.92 34.27
C HIS A 751 -43.10 16.74 33.35
N ASN A 752 -42.58 17.84 32.84
CA ASN A 752 -43.27 18.75 31.92
C ASN A 752 -42.61 18.65 30.55
N CYS A 753 -43.03 17.64 29.78
CA CYS A 753 -42.62 17.43 28.39
C CYS A 753 -43.58 18.11 27.40
N SER A 754 -44.20 19.24 27.76
CA SER A 754 -45.12 19.95 26.86
C SER A 754 -44.44 20.57 25.64
N ASN A 755 -43.11 20.77 25.67
CA ASN A 755 -42.32 21.29 24.56
C ASN A 755 -40.94 20.60 24.47
N PRO A 756 -40.87 19.33 24.05
CA PRO A 756 -39.60 18.62 23.90
C PRO A 756 -38.74 19.30 22.83
N SER A 757 -37.45 19.50 23.11
CA SER A 757 -36.50 20.14 22.20
C SER A 757 -35.13 19.49 22.34
N ASP A 758 -34.50 19.13 21.23
CA ASP A 758 -33.10 18.73 21.18
C ASP A 758 -32.15 19.91 20.95
N ASP A 759 -32.70 21.10 20.72
CA ASP A 759 -31.99 22.37 20.59
C ASP A 759 -31.91 23.05 21.96
N MET A 760 -30.71 23.10 22.54
CA MET A 760 -30.43 23.78 23.80
C MET A 760 -29.65 25.07 23.54
N ASN A 761 -29.89 26.08 24.38
CA ASN A 761 -29.08 27.30 24.43
C ASN A 761 -27.68 26.99 25.00
N TYR A 762 -26.83 26.37 24.18
CA TYR A 762 -25.51 25.82 24.52
C TYR A 762 -24.46 26.34 23.52
N PRO A 763 -23.24 26.71 23.97
CA PRO A 763 -22.20 27.25 23.09
C PRO A 763 -21.64 26.26 22.06
#